data_AF-A0A445B0K7-F1
#
_entry.id   AF-A0A445B0K7-F1
#
_cell.length_a   1.000
_cell.length_b   1.000
_cell.length_c   1.000
_cell.angle_alpha   90.00
_cell.angle_beta   90.00
_cell.angle_gamma   90.00
#
_symmetry.space_group_name_H-M   'P 1'
#
loop_
_entity.id
_entity.type
_entity.pdbx_description
1 polymer ?
#
loop_
_entity_poly.entity_id
_entity_poly.type
_entity_poly.pdbx_seq_one_letter_code
_entity_poly.pdbx_strand_id
1 'polypeptide(L)'
;MQLISCFITHPAYYYVSLFSMIIIIGGLFLQIQWRKRFKYNKEWYLPPGSMGWPFLGETLKLYTQNPNSFFSKRQKKYGQIFKTHILGCPCVMISNPDAARAVLVSHAHLFKAGHPHSKEKLIGPQAVFFQQGAYHSMLKKLIQNSFLPSKIKNSVSEVEHILLDLLPTWTNKTINTLQEMKKYAFQVAAISAFGRTMEVEIEEICKLYRCFEKGYNSYPLHIPGTSYWKAIKARKLLDESVGRLIKRRKESGELGGGILGELLEAKGKYKLSDSQVSDNLIGVIFAAHDTTATALTWLLKYLHDNPILLEAVTKEHEGIKSKTAQQNRGLSWDDTRQMPLTTRVIQETLRSASILSFTFREAVEDVVVQGYYIPKGWKVLPLFRSIHHSADFFPQPHKFDPSRFEVPPRPNTYMPFGNGIHSCPGNELAKLELLVLLHHLTISYRWQVVGNNGDGIQYGPFPVPKHGLPARKLLDESIGRLIKRRKESGELGGGILGELLEAKAKYKLSDSQVSDNLIGVIFAAHDTTATALTWLLKYLHDNPILLEAVTKEHEGIKIKTAQQNRGLSWDDTRQMPLTTRVIQETLRSASILSFTFREAVEDVVVQGYYIPKGWKVLPLFRSIHHSADFFPQPHKFDPSRFEVPPRPNTYMPFGNGIHSCPGNELAKLELLVLLHHLTISYRWQVVGNNGDGIQYGPFPVPKHGLPVKITRRNNIFT
;
A
#
# COMPACT_ATOMS: atom_id res chain seq x y z
N MET A 1 12.78 70.95 -7.78
CA MET A 1 12.59 70.25 -9.08
C MET A 1 13.91 69.63 -9.57
N GLN A 2 14.60 68.85 -8.72
CA GLN A 2 15.96 68.36 -8.98
C GLN A 2 16.16 66.97 -8.32
N LEU A 3 15.56 65.93 -8.87
CA LEU A 3 15.85 64.53 -8.49
C LEU A 3 15.65 63.57 -9.69
N ILE A 4 15.96 64.04 -10.91
CA ILE A 4 15.89 63.21 -12.14
C ILE A 4 17.24 63.14 -12.89
N SER A 5 18.30 63.85 -12.47
CA SER A 5 19.57 63.88 -13.23
C SER A 5 20.73 63.05 -12.63
N CYS A 6 20.49 62.04 -11.79
CA CYS A 6 21.59 61.23 -11.20
C CYS A 6 21.57 59.73 -11.54
N PHE A 7 20.73 59.30 -12.49
CA PHE A 7 20.58 57.87 -12.84
C PHE A 7 21.25 57.44 -14.16
N ILE A 8 22.07 58.28 -14.80
CA ILE A 8 22.62 57.97 -16.15
C ILE A 8 24.15 57.80 -16.18
N THR A 9 24.90 58.00 -15.09
CA THR A 9 26.38 58.08 -15.16
C THR A 9 27.13 57.03 -14.35
N HIS A 10 26.65 55.77 -14.28
CA HIS A 10 27.47 54.67 -13.75
C HIS A 10 27.80 53.63 -14.83
N PRO A 11 29.07 53.49 -15.26
CA PRO A 11 29.48 52.60 -16.34
C PRO A 11 29.15 51.12 -16.08
N ALA A 12 28.97 50.72 -14.81
CA ALA A 12 28.64 49.34 -14.41
C ALA A 12 27.29 48.85 -14.97
N TYR A 13 26.27 49.71 -15.09
CA TYR A 13 24.98 49.31 -15.66
C TYR A 13 25.07 49.02 -17.16
N TYR A 14 25.90 49.80 -17.87
CA TYR A 14 26.17 49.59 -19.29
C TYR A 14 26.88 48.25 -19.51
N TYR A 15 27.88 47.91 -18.70
CA TYR A 15 28.58 46.62 -18.80
C TYR A 15 27.68 45.42 -18.46
N VAL A 16 26.82 45.52 -17.42
CA VAL A 16 25.87 44.44 -17.08
C VAL A 16 24.80 44.29 -18.16
N SER A 17 24.28 45.38 -18.72
CA SER A 17 23.32 45.36 -19.83
C SER A 17 23.95 44.82 -21.12
N LEU A 18 25.19 45.20 -21.45
CA LEU A 18 25.90 44.72 -22.63
C LEU A 18 26.25 43.24 -22.49
N PHE A 19 26.69 42.80 -21.30
CA PHE A 19 27.00 41.40 -21.02
C PHE A 19 25.75 40.51 -21.08
N SER A 20 24.62 40.96 -20.51
CA SER A 20 23.35 40.26 -20.63
C SER A 20 22.82 40.24 -22.07
N MET A 21 22.98 41.31 -22.84
CA MET A 21 22.63 41.36 -24.27
C MET A 21 23.52 40.43 -25.10
N ILE A 22 24.83 40.34 -24.83
CA ILE A 22 25.75 39.40 -25.48
C ILE A 22 25.39 37.95 -25.14
N ILE A 23 25.01 37.65 -23.89
CA ILE A 23 24.52 36.31 -23.51
C ILE A 23 23.20 35.98 -24.24
N ILE A 24 22.29 36.94 -24.37
CA ILE A 24 21.01 36.74 -25.08
C ILE A 24 21.26 36.54 -26.59
N ILE A 25 22.09 37.36 -27.22
CA ILE A 25 22.44 37.25 -28.65
C ILE A 25 23.23 35.97 -28.90
N GLY A 26 24.19 35.63 -28.04
CA GLY A 26 24.94 34.37 -28.09
C GLY A 26 24.02 33.16 -27.90
N GLY A 27 23.07 33.23 -26.96
CA GLY A 27 22.04 32.22 -26.75
C GLY A 27 21.09 32.06 -27.95
N LEU A 28 20.66 33.16 -28.55
CA LEU A 28 19.84 33.18 -29.77
C LEU A 28 20.61 32.65 -30.98
N PHE A 29 21.88 33.04 -31.14
CA PHE A 29 22.75 32.54 -32.20
C PHE A 29 22.99 31.03 -32.05
N LEU A 30 23.32 30.56 -30.84
CA LEU A 30 23.43 29.13 -30.54
C LEU A 30 22.11 28.40 -30.77
N GLN A 31 20.96 29.00 -30.42
CA GLN A 31 19.65 28.43 -30.69
C GLN A 31 19.35 28.33 -32.20
N ILE A 32 19.72 29.35 -32.98
CA ILE A 32 19.58 29.36 -34.44
C ILE A 32 20.52 28.32 -35.08
N GLN A 33 21.78 28.25 -34.66
CA GLN A 33 22.75 27.26 -35.14
C GLN A 33 22.31 25.84 -34.77
N TRP A 34 21.79 25.65 -33.56
CA TRP A 34 21.25 24.37 -33.10
C TRP A 34 20.01 23.97 -33.88
N ARG A 35 19.11 24.91 -34.22
CA ARG A 35 17.97 24.66 -35.13
C ARG A 35 18.43 24.31 -36.55
N LYS A 36 19.46 24.98 -37.07
CA LYS A 36 20.06 24.70 -38.40
C LYS A 36 20.74 23.34 -38.46
N ARG A 37 21.32 22.84 -37.35
CA ARG A 37 21.92 21.50 -37.24
C ARG A 37 20.94 20.36 -37.52
N PHE A 38 19.64 20.62 -37.49
CA PHE A 38 18.57 19.63 -37.73
C PHE A 38 17.82 19.81 -39.06
N LYS A 39 18.32 20.61 -40.02
CA LYS A 39 17.77 20.67 -41.39
C LYS A 39 18.24 19.44 -42.18
N TYR A 40 17.33 18.55 -42.59
CA TYR A 40 17.63 17.34 -43.37
C TYR A 40 16.63 17.10 -44.52
N ASN A 41 17.06 16.26 -45.47
CA ASN A 41 16.62 16.08 -46.87
C ASN A 41 15.11 15.99 -47.15
N LYS A 42 14.74 16.43 -48.36
CA LYS A 42 13.38 16.78 -48.86
C LYS A 42 12.33 15.66 -48.94
N GLU A 43 12.63 14.40 -48.66
CA GLU A 43 11.67 13.30 -48.90
C GLU A 43 10.92 12.80 -47.66
N TRP A 44 11.43 13.05 -46.44
CA TRP A 44 10.85 12.52 -45.20
C TRP A 44 10.90 13.54 -44.06
N TYR A 45 9.84 13.59 -43.24
CA TYR A 45 9.71 14.58 -42.16
C TYR A 45 10.16 14.01 -40.81
N LEU A 46 10.87 14.81 -40.01
CA LEU A 46 11.04 14.53 -38.58
C LEU A 46 9.66 14.53 -37.88
N PRO A 47 9.47 13.73 -36.82
CA PRO A 47 8.27 13.85 -36.00
C PRO A 47 8.01 15.28 -35.54
N PRO A 48 6.73 15.71 -35.43
CA PRO A 48 6.39 16.98 -34.81
C PRO A 48 6.86 17.01 -33.34
N GLY A 49 7.10 18.19 -32.77
CA GLY A 49 7.43 18.30 -31.35
C GLY A 49 8.47 19.38 -31.01
N SER A 50 8.56 19.69 -29.71
CA SER A 50 9.43 20.73 -29.17
C SER A 50 10.71 20.13 -28.60
N MET A 51 11.86 20.72 -28.95
CA MET A 51 13.14 20.31 -28.38
C MET A 51 13.46 21.01 -27.05
N GLY A 52 12.53 21.81 -26.50
CA GLY A 52 12.68 22.46 -25.19
C GLY A 52 13.80 23.51 -25.13
N TRP A 53 14.38 23.66 -23.93
CA TRP A 53 15.47 24.60 -23.68
C TRP A 53 16.79 24.11 -24.30
N PRO A 54 17.70 25.00 -24.73
CA PRO A 54 19.03 24.58 -25.19
C PRO A 54 19.73 23.69 -24.16
N PHE A 55 20.32 22.58 -24.60
CA PHE A 55 21.03 21.56 -23.81
C PHE A 55 20.19 20.76 -22.80
N LEU A 56 19.31 21.40 -22.02
CA LEU A 56 18.46 20.75 -21.01
C LEU A 56 17.21 20.10 -21.61
N GLY A 57 16.73 20.62 -22.73
CA GLY A 57 15.52 20.17 -23.39
C GLY A 57 14.27 20.27 -22.51
N GLU A 58 13.55 19.18 -22.37
CA GLU A 58 12.38 19.03 -21.50
C GLU A 58 12.66 18.15 -20.27
N THR A 59 13.93 17.83 -19.99
CA THR A 59 14.36 16.89 -18.93
C THR A 59 13.79 17.27 -17.56
N LEU A 60 13.89 18.54 -17.16
CA LEU A 60 13.35 19.00 -15.88
C LEU A 60 11.85 18.78 -15.79
N LYS A 61 11.10 19.03 -16.87
CA LYS A 61 9.64 18.83 -16.91
C LYS A 61 9.29 17.34 -16.82
N LEU A 62 10.09 16.45 -17.41
CA LEU A 62 9.90 15.01 -17.32
C LEU A 62 10.02 14.51 -15.88
N TYR A 63 10.96 15.05 -15.09
CA TYR A 63 11.20 14.62 -13.70
C TYR A 63 10.35 15.35 -12.65
N THR A 64 9.87 16.56 -12.95
CA THR A 64 9.09 17.37 -11.99
C THR A 64 7.57 17.29 -12.19
N GLN A 65 7.09 16.88 -13.37
CA GLN A 65 5.66 16.74 -13.65
C GLN A 65 5.19 15.30 -13.48
N ASN A 66 3.89 15.13 -13.23
CA ASN A 66 3.24 13.83 -13.36
C ASN A 66 3.44 13.31 -14.80
N PRO A 67 4.00 12.11 -15.01
CA PRO A 67 4.31 11.59 -16.34
C PRO A 67 3.07 11.41 -17.22
N ASN A 68 1.92 11.03 -16.64
CA ASN A 68 0.67 10.95 -17.41
C ASN A 68 0.28 12.32 -17.98
N SER A 69 0.42 13.39 -17.18
CA SER A 69 0.19 14.76 -17.65
C SER A 69 1.24 15.19 -18.68
N PHE A 70 2.51 14.89 -18.42
CA PHE A 70 3.61 15.23 -19.31
C PHE A 70 3.40 14.61 -20.69
N PHE A 71 3.19 13.29 -20.78
CA PHE A 71 3.04 12.58 -22.04
C PHE A 71 1.73 12.94 -22.74
N SER A 72 0.59 12.94 -22.03
CA SER A 72 -0.71 13.23 -22.65
C SER A 72 -0.79 14.62 -23.26
N LYS A 73 -0.18 15.65 -22.64
CA LYS A 73 -0.12 17.01 -23.20
C LYS A 73 0.66 17.07 -24.52
N ARG A 74 1.79 16.35 -24.63
CA ARG A 74 2.55 16.27 -25.90
C ARG A 74 1.78 15.46 -26.93
N GLN A 75 1.20 14.33 -26.53
CA GLN A 75 0.43 13.48 -27.43
C GLN A 75 -0.78 14.21 -28.02
N LYS A 76 -1.52 14.98 -27.21
CA LYS A 76 -2.63 15.82 -27.70
C LYS A 76 -2.17 16.91 -28.67
N LYS A 77 -0.97 17.46 -28.48
CA LYS A 77 -0.46 18.58 -29.29
C LYS A 77 0.25 18.13 -30.57
N TYR A 78 0.97 17.02 -30.53
CA TYR A 78 1.88 16.59 -31.59
C TYR A 78 1.51 15.22 -32.18
N GLY A 79 0.55 14.51 -31.61
CA GLY A 79 0.19 13.14 -32.01
C GLY A 79 0.99 12.07 -31.27
N GLN A 80 0.78 10.81 -31.65
CA GLN A 80 1.33 9.63 -30.97
C GLN A 80 2.83 9.40 -31.19
N ILE A 81 3.45 10.11 -32.13
CA ILE A 81 4.90 10.05 -32.42
C ILE A 81 5.40 11.49 -32.44
N PHE A 82 6.27 11.86 -31.50
CA PHE A 82 6.76 13.22 -31.38
C PHE A 82 8.22 13.30 -30.96
N LYS A 83 8.92 14.35 -31.39
CA LYS A 83 10.31 14.61 -31.00
C LYS A 83 10.40 15.52 -29.78
N THR A 84 11.42 15.29 -28.96
CA THR A 84 11.81 16.16 -27.84
C THR A 84 13.31 16.01 -27.55
N HIS A 85 13.78 16.62 -26.48
CA HIS A 85 15.18 16.52 -26.04
C HIS A 85 15.20 16.20 -24.55
N ILE A 86 15.74 15.04 -24.18
CA ILE A 86 15.73 14.52 -22.80
C ILE A 86 17.12 14.00 -22.45
N LEU A 87 17.59 14.31 -21.25
CA LEU A 87 18.89 13.89 -20.72
C LEU A 87 20.07 14.24 -21.64
N GLY A 88 20.02 15.39 -22.30
CA GLY A 88 21.08 15.84 -23.20
C GLY A 88 21.04 15.22 -24.60
N CYS A 89 20.03 14.41 -24.93
CA CYS A 89 19.92 13.74 -26.22
C CYS A 89 18.63 14.13 -26.97
N PRO A 90 18.70 14.32 -28.30
CA PRO A 90 17.50 14.39 -29.13
C PRO A 90 16.81 13.02 -29.13
N CYS A 91 15.49 13.01 -28.98
CA CYS A 91 14.75 11.78 -28.90
C CYS A 91 13.36 11.83 -29.55
N VAL A 92 12.89 10.66 -29.98
CA VAL A 92 11.53 10.42 -30.47
C VAL A 92 10.77 9.60 -29.44
N MET A 93 9.63 10.10 -28.98
CA MET A 93 8.73 9.40 -28.08
C MET A 93 7.56 8.81 -28.88
N ILE A 94 7.22 7.55 -28.59
CA ILE A 94 6.24 6.77 -29.35
C ILE A 94 5.19 6.19 -28.42
N SER A 95 3.94 6.63 -28.52
CA SER A 95 2.78 6.02 -27.85
C SER A 95 1.84 5.25 -28.79
N ASN A 96 2.18 5.16 -30.08
CA ASN A 96 1.49 4.29 -31.04
C ASN A 96 1.99 2.83 -30.90
N PRO A 97 1.10 1.83 -30.66
CA PRO A 97 1.51 0.43 -30.47
C PRO A 97 2.25 -0.19 -31.64
N ASP A 98 1.85 0.09 -32.88
CA ASP A 98 2.46 -0.51 -34.07
C ASP A 98 3.85 0.07 -34.33
N ALA A 99 4.03 1.38 -34.12
CA ALA A 99 5.33 2.02 -34.14
C ALA A 99 6.25 1.50 -33.03
N ALA A 100 5.72 1.31 -31.80
CA ALA A 100 6.47 0.72 -30.70
C ALA A 100 6.91 -0.71 -31.01
N ARG A 101 6.03 -1.53 -31.63
CA ARG A 101 6.35 -2.87 -32.10
C ARG A 101 7.41 -2.84 -33.20
N ALA A 102 7.35 -1.90 -34.13
CA ALA A 102 8.36 -1.76 -35.18
C ALA A 102 9.76 -1.56 -34.55
N VAL A 103 9.87 -0.67 -33.57
CA VAL A 103 11.14 -0.39 -32.87
C VAL A 103 11.63 -1.57 -32.03
N LEU A 104 10.73 -2.30 -31.36
CA LEU A 104 11.09 -3.34 -30.39
C LEU A 104 11.20 -4.74 -30.98
N VAL A 105 10.55 -4.99 -32.12
CA VAL A 105 10.37 -6.34 -32.69
C VAL A 105 10.79 -6.35 -34.17
N SER A 106 9.99 -5.75 -35.05
CA SER A 106 10.14 -5.94 -36.51
C SER A 106 11.42 -5.35 -37.08
N HIS A 107 11.85 -4.20 -36.56
CA HIS A 107 13.07 -3.50 -36.94
C HIS A 107 14.05 -3.39 -35.78
N ALA A 108 14.00 -4.31 -34.82
CA ALA A 108 14.82 -4.24 -33.60
C ALA A 108 16.33 -4.16 -33.89
N HIS A 109 16.80 -4.74 -34.99
CA HIS A 109 18.20 -4.69 -35.42
C HIS A 109 18.69 -3.27 -35.78
N LEU A 110 17.76 -2.35 -36.09
CA LEU A 110 18.05 -0.93 -36.35
C LEU A 110 18.17 -0.10 -35.07
N PHE A 111 17.95 -0.71 -33.90
CA PHE A 111 17.86 -0.03 -32.62
C PHE A 111 18.69 -0.70 -31.55
N LYS A 112 19.72 0.02 -31.07
CA LYS A 112 20.56 -0.43 -29.97
C LYS A 112 20.05 0.00 -28.61
N ALA A 113 20.58 -0.59 -27.54
CA ALA A 113 20.33 -0.13 -26.17
C ALA A 113 20.80 1.32 -26.01
N GLY A 114 19.90 2.21 -25.58
CA GLY A 114 20.14 3.66 -25.59
C GLY A 114 20.43 4.29 -24.22
N HIS A 115 20.75 3.50 -23.20
CA HIS A 115 20.87 3.99 -21.81
C HIS A 115 21.97 5.07 -21.64
N PRO A 116 21.86 5.94 -20.61
CA PRO A 116 22.92 6.89 -20.30
C PRO A 116 24.22 6.19 -19.89
N HIS A 117 25.36 6.69 -20.38
CA HIS A 117 26.68 6.11 -20.11
C HIS A 117 27.02 6.01 -18.62
N SER A 118 26.51 6.92 -17.79
CA SER A 118 26.69 6.88 -16.33
C SER A 118 26.07 5.65 -15.66
N LYS A 119 24.98 5.13 -16.24
CA LYS A 119 24.28 3.92 -15.78
C LYS A 119 25.00 2.66 -16.25
N GLU A 120 25.44 2.66 -17.50
CA GLU A 120 26.27 1.61 -18.09
C GLU A 120 27.57 1.41 -17.30
N LYS A 121 28.28 2.49 -16.97
CA LYS A 121 29.51 2.44 -16.18
C LYS A 121 29.33 1.85 -14.78
N LEU A 122 28.16 2.03 -14.16
CA LEU A 122 27.88 1.49 -12.84
C LEU A 122 27.54 0.01 -12.89
N ILE A 123 26.59 -0.41 -13.73
CA ILE A 123 26.19 -1.82 -13.82
C ILE A 123 27.31 -2.66 -14.44
N GLY A 124 27.96 -2.12 -15.46
CA GLY A 124 29.03 -2.76 -16.21
C GLY A 124 28.66 -2.89 -17.69
N PRO A 125 29.58 -2.57 -18.62
CA PRO A 125 29.27 -2.54 -20.04
C PRO A 125 28.93 -3.94 -20.59
N GLN A 126 29.38 -5.03 -19.98
CA GLN A 126 29.14 -6.39 -20.46
C GLN A 126 27.78 -6.95 -20.04
N ALA A 127 27.02 -6.23 -19.22
CA ALA A 127 25.72 -6.67 -18.76
C ALA A 127 24.70 -6.77 -19.91
N VAL A 128 23.85 -7.78 -19.87
CA VAL A 128 22.82 -8.08 -20.90
C VAL A 128 22.01 -6.85 -21.34
N PHE A 129 21.77 -5.88 -20.45
CA PHE A 129 21.00 -4.65 -20.73
C PHE A 129 21.60 -3.74 -21.81
N PHE A 130 22.92 -3.79 -22.00
CA PHE A 130 23.65 -2.89 -22.91
C PHE A 130 24.12 -3.60 -24.18
N GLN A 131 24.02 -4.93 -24.21
CA GLN A 131 24.51 -5.78 -25.28
C GLN A 131 23.47 -5.98 -26.39
N GLN A 132 23.94 -6.40 -27.57
CA GLN A 132 23.11 -6.66 -28.75
C GLN A 132 23.53 -7.89 -29.55
N GLY A 133 22.73 -8.21 -30.56
CA GLY A 133 23.02 -9.24 -31.55
C GLY A 133 23.14 -10.64 -30.93
N ALA A 134 24.07 -11.42 -31.48
CA ALA A 134 24.29 -12.81 -31.07
C ALA A 134 24.76 -12.91 -29.60
N TYR A 135 25.62 -11.99 -29.15
CA TYR A 135 26.13 -11.99 -27.78
C TYR A 135 25.02 -11.76 -26.75
N HIS A 136 24.18 -10.74 -26.97
CA HIS A 136 22.99 -10.52 -26.13
C HIS A 136 22.05 -11.73 -26.12
N SER A 137 21.77 -12.29 -27.30
CA SER A 137 20.84 -13.43 -27.42
C SER A 137 21.34 -14.64 -26.64
N MET A 138 22.66 -14.89 -26.66
CA MET A 138 23.29 -15.92 -25.84
C MET A 138 23.17 -15.61 -24.34
N LEU A 139 23.56 -14.41 -23.89
CA LEU A 139 23.49 -14.03 -22.47
C LEU A 139 22.05 -14.14 -21.93
N LYS A 140 21.08 -13.64 -22.71
CA LYS A 140 19.66 -13.73 -22.37
C LYS A 140 19.24 -15.20 -22.22
N LYS A 141 19.66 -16.08 -23.13
CA LYS A 141 19.35 -17.51 -23.06
C LYS A 141 19.92 -18.15 -21.80
N LEU A 142 21.20 -17.88 -21.47
CA LEU A 142 21.82 -18.39 -20.23
C LEU A 142 21.05 -17.94 -18.98
N ILE A 143 20.68 -16.66 -18.90
CA ILE A 143 19.87 -16.14 -17.78
C ILE A 143 18.48 -16.79 -17.76
N GLN A 144 17.84 -16.97 -18.91
CA GLN A 144 16.51 -17.59 -19.01
C GLN A 144 16.52 -19.08 -18.63
N ASN A 145 17.64 -19.79 -18.79
CA ASN A 145 17.74 -21.19 -18.37
C ASN A 145 17.43 -21.37 -16.89
N SER A 146 17.82 -20.41 -16.03
CA SER A 146 17.49 -20.41 -14.60
C SER A 146 15.99 -20.28 -14.30
N PHE A 147 15.20 -19.79 -15.27
CA PHE A 147 13.76 -19.54 -15.11
C PHE A 147 12.88 -20.42 -16.00
N LEU A 148 13.45 -21.45 -16.63
CA LEU A 148 12.66 -22.43 -17.35
C LEU A 148 11.66 -23.13 -16.42
N PRO A 149 10.51 -23.60 -16.93
CA PRO A 149 9.51 -24.31 -16.13
C PRO A 149 10.10 -25.45 -15.28
N SER A 150 11.13 -26.15 -15.76
CA SER A 150 11.79 -27.24 -15.02
C SER A 150 12.56 -26.78 -13.79
N LYS A 151 13.06 -25.53 -13.77
CA LYS A 151 13.83 -24.96 -12.65
C LYS A 151 12.96 -24.12 -11.74
N ILE A 152 12.14 -23.23 -12.29
CA ILE A 152 11.30 -22.30 -11.53
C ILE A 152 10.25 -23.02 -10.65
N LYS A 153 9.83 -24.23 -11.06
CA LYS A 153 8.98 -25.11 -10.24
C LYS A 153 9.56 -25.38 -8.86
N ASN A 154 10.88 -25.56 -8.78
CA ASN A 154 11.58 -25.85 -7.53
C ASN A 154 11.82 -24.58 -6.70
N SER A 155 11.77 -23.40 -7.33
CA SER A 155 11.93 -22.10 -6.66
C SER A 155 10.68 -21.67 -5.89
N VAL A 156 9.50 -22.30 -6.09
CA VAL A 156 8.28 -21.94 -5.35
C VAL A 156 8.50 -22.06 -3.84
N SER A 157 9.05 -23.19 -3.40
CA SER A 157 9.34 -23.43 -1.98
C SER A 157 10.39 -22.44 -1.43
N GLU A 158 11.40 -22.07 -2.24
CA GLU A 158 12.42 -21.10 -1.83
C GLU A 158 11.82 -19.70 -1.62
N VAL A 159 11.04 -19.25 -2.60
CA VAL A 159 10.34 -17.96 -2.58
C VAL A 159 9.32 -17.91 -1.44
N GLU A 160 8.64 -19.03 -1.17
CA GLU A 160 7.73 -19.20 -0.03
C GLU A 160 8.47 -19.12 1.30
N HIS A 161 9.60 -19.83 1.47
CA HIS A 161 10.38 -19.80 2.71
C HIS A 161 10.88 -18.40 3.05
N ILE A 162 11.45 -17.67 2.07
CA ILE A 162 11.88 -16.28 2.29
C ILE A 162 10.72 -15.43 2.81
N LEU A 163 9.53 -15.59 2.22
CA LEU A 163 8.36 -14.82 2.62
C LEU A 163 7.89 -15.18 4.03
N LEU A 164 7.84 -16.48 4.35
CA LEU A 164 7.41 -16.98 5.65
C LEU A 164 8.35 -16.56 6.79
N ASP A 165 9.64 -16.36 6.51
CA ASP A 165 10.60 -15.79 7.46
C ASP A 165 10.38 -14.28 7.66
N LEU A 166 9.96 -13.58 6.60
CA LEU A 166 9.79 -12.13 6.62
C LEU A 166 8.48 -11.69 7.31
N LEU A 167 7.37 -12.37 7.03
CA LEU A 167 6.03 -12.01 7.52
C LEU A 167 5.92 -11.83 9.05
N PRO A 168 6.51 -12.70 9.91
CA PRO A 168 6.47 -12.55 11.36
C PRO A 168 7.07 -11.22 11.84
N THR A 169 8.06 -10.67 11.12
CA THR A 169 8.78 -9.44 11.51
C THR A 169 7.90 -8.18 11.44
N TRP A 170 6.78 -8.24 10.72
CA TRP A 170 5.84 -7.13 10.55
C TRP A 170 4.81 -7.02 11.67
N THR A 171 4.80 -7.98 12.61
CA THR A 171 3.79 -8.06 13.66
C THR A 171 3.89 -6.91 14.66
N ASN A 172 2.74 -6.28 14.96
CA ASN A 172 2.60 -5.15 15.89
C ASN A 172 3.42 -3.90 15.53
N LYS A 173 3.79 -3.73 14.26
CA LYS A 173 4.58 -2.58 13.79
C LYS A 173 3.93 -1.95 12.57
N THR A 174 4.09 -0.64 12.44
CA THR A 174 3.92 0.04 11.16
C THR A 174 5.20 -0.16 10.36
N ILE A 175 5.09 -0.82 9.20
CA ILE A 175 6.20 -1.04 8.28
C ILE A 175 6.17 -0.02 7.15
N ASN A 176 7.33 0.21 6.55
CA ASN A 176 7.40 0.82 5.22
C ASN A 176 7.27 -0.30 4.19
N THR A 177 6.10 -0.45 3.56
CA THR A 177 5.84 -1.58 2.65
C THR A 177 6.89 -1.67 1.55
N LEU A 178 7.27 -0.56 0.91
CA LEU A 178 8.30 -0.59 -0.14
C LEU A 178 9.65 -1.13 0.37
N GLN A 179 10.08 -0.77 1.57
CA GLN A 179 11.33 -1.28 2.13
C GLN A 179 11.26 -2.78 2.45
N GLU A 180 10.11 -3.27 2.93
CA GLU A 180 9.93 -4.70 3.17
C GLU A 180 9.83 -5.49 1.85
N MET A 181 9.15 -4.96 0.84
CA MET A 181 9.12 -5.57 -0.51
C MET A 181 10.50 -5.59 -1.16
N LYS A 182 11.32 -4.55 -0.91
CA LYS A 182 12.73 -4.53 -1.33
C LYS A 182 13.53 -5.65 -0.68
N LYS A 183 13.44 -5.83 0.64
CA LYS A 183 14.11 -6.94 1.34
C LYS A 183 13.71 -8.29 0.75
N TYR A 184 12.41 -8.50 0.54
CA TYR A 184 11.88 -9.72 -0.06
C TYR A 184 12.44 -9.99 -1.45
N ALA A 185 12.25 -9.05 -2.38
CA ALA A 185 12.72 -9.18 -3.76
C ALA A 185 14.24 -9.32 -3.86
N PHE A 186 14.99 -8.64 -2.97
CA PHE A 186 16.44 -8.77 -2.91
C PHE A 186 16.90 -10.16 -2.50
N GLN A 187 16.25 -10.78 -1.51
CA GLN A 187 16.57 -12.15 -1.07
C GLN A 187 16.24 -13.16 -2.17
N VAL A 188 15.09 -13.02 -2.85
CA VAL A 188 14.74 -13.87 -3.99
C VAL A 188 15.75 -13.70 -5.14
N ALA A 189 16.14 -12.46 -5.44
CA ALA A 189 17.15 -12.17 -6.45
C ALA A 189 18.51 -12.78 -6.11
N ALA A 190 18.94 -12.73 -4.84
CA ALA A 190 20.19 -13.30 -4.39
C ALA A 190 20.21 -14.83 -4.54
N ILE A 191 19.16 -15.54 -4.08
CA ILE A 191 19.06 -17.00 -4.26
C ILE A 191 19.00 -17.37 -5.74
N SER A 192 18.25 -16.61 -6.55
CA SER A 192 18.18 -16.83 -8.00
C SER A 192 19.53 -16.61 -8.69
N ALA A 193 20.32 -15.62 -8.23
CA ALA A 193 21.62 -15.30 -8.79
C ALA A 193 22.69 -16.32 -8.39
N PHE A 194 22.77 -16.69 -7.11
CA PHE A 194 23.90 -17.45 -6.56
C PHE A 194 23.58 -18.91 -6.22
N GLY A 195 22.30 -19.27 -6.09
CA GLY A 195 21.85 -20.56 -5.54
C GLY A 195 21.60 -20.49 -4.02
N ARG A 196 21.31 -21.65 -3.42
CA ARG A 196 20.92 -21.76 -2.00
C ARG A 196 22.08 -21.66 -1.01
N THR A 197 23.28 -22.04 -1.42
CA THR A 197 24.45 -22.09 -0.53
C THR A 197 24.92 -20.67 -0.22
N MET A 198 24.82 -20.26 1.04
CA MET A 198 25.28 -18.95 1.48
C MET A 198 26.79 -19.01 1.77
N GLU A 199 27.58 -18.47 0.87
CA GLU A 199 29.03 -18.35 1.00
C GLU A 199 29.39 -16.96 1.57
N VAL A 200 30.53 -16.84 2.25
CA VAL A 200 31.00 -15.57 2.87
C VAL A 200 31.00 -14.41 1.87
N GLU A 201 31.39 -14.67 0.61
CA GLU A 201 31.39 -13.70 -0.48
C GLU A 201 29.98 -13.22 -0.84
N ILE A 202 28.96 -14.08 -0.79
CA ILE A 202 27.59 -13.70 -1.12
C ILE A 202 27.08 -12.68 -0.10
N GLU A 203 27.38 -12.85 1.18
CA GLU A 203 27.00 -11.88 2.21
C GLU A 203 27.70 -10.52 2.00
N GLU A 204 28.99 -10.54 1.64
CA GLU A 204 29.75 -9.35 1.33
C GLU A 204 29.18 -8.63 0.10
N ILE A 205 28.90 -9.37 -0.98
CA ILE A 205 28.24 -8.86 -2.19
C ILE A 205 26.91 -8.20 -1.83
N CYS A 206 26.09 -8.86 -1.01
CA CYS A 206 24.80 -8.33 -0.61
C CYS A 206 24.92 -7.01 0.19
N LYS A 207 25.93 -6.89 1.05
CA LYS A 207 26.20 -5.65 1.81
C LYS A 207 26.66 -4.53 0.88
N LEU A 208 27.61 -4.80 -0.02
CA LEU A 208 28.14 -3.84 -0.98
C LEU A 208 27.08 -3.35 -1.97
N TYR A 209 26.17 -4.24 -2.38
CA TYR A 209 25.10 -3.94 -3.31
C TYR A 209 24.18 -2.82 -2.80
N ARG A 210 23.89 -2.77 -1.49
CA ARG A 210 23.07 -1.70 -0.89
C ARG A 210 23.71 -0.31 -1.02
N CYS A 211 25.04 -0.23 -0.99
CA CYS A 211 25.78 1.02 -1.24
C CYS A 211 25.72 1.40 -2.73
N PHE A 212 25.90 0.40 -3.60
CA PHE A 212 25.81 0.53 -5.06
C PHE A 212 24.45 1.07 -5.52
N GLU A 213 23.35 0.47 -5.06
CA GLU A 213 21.98 0.84 -5.45
C GLU A 213 21.67 2.33 -5.17
N LYS A 214 22.05 2.83 -3.98
CA LYS A 214 21.85 4.22 -3.58
C LYS A 214 22.53 5.20 -4.54
N GLY A 215 23.73 4.89 -5.01
CA GLY A 215 24.43 5.74 -5.96
C GLY A 215 23.95 5.57 -7.40
N TYR A 216 23.48 4.38 -7.80
CA TYR A 216 22.86 4.18 -9.12
C TYR A 216 21.67 5.12 -9.31
N ASN A 217 20.81 5.27 -8.31
CA ASN A 217 19.63 6.14 -8.39
C ASN A 217 19.91 7.64 -8.13
N SER A 218 21.18 8.03 -7.95
CA SER A 218 21.59 9.42 -7.74
C SER A 218 22.03 10.13 -9.03
N TYR A 219 22.20 11.45 -8.96
CA TYR A 219 22.75 12.23 -10.07
C TYR A 219 24.25 11.88 -10.25
N PRO A 220 24.75 11.68 -11.49
CA PRO A 220 26.03 11.05 -11.74
C PRO A 220 27.24 12.00 -11.57
N LEU A 221 27.40 12.57 -10.38
CA LEU A 221 28.53 13.44 -10.02
C LEU A 221 29.66 12.61 -9.43
N HIS A 222 30.79 12.53 -10.13
CA HIS A 222 31.97 11.80 -9.67
C HIS A 222 32.86 12.67 -8.77
N ILE A 223 32.30 13.14 -7.64
CA ILE A 223 32.98 13.97 -6.65
C ILE A 223 33.06 13.21 -5.32
N PRO A 224 34.23 13.19 -4.63
CA PRO A 224 34.37 12.53 -3.33
C PRO A 224 33.25 12.92 -2.36
N GLY A 225 32.68 11.92 -1.67
CA GLY A 225 31.58 12.10 -0.72
C GLY A 225 30.17 11.95 -1.30
N THR A 226 29.98 12.14 -2.62
CA THR A 226 28.68 11.94 -3.28
C THR A 226 28.24 10.48 -3.32
N SER A 227 26.93 10.23 -3.44
CA SER A 227 26.37 8.87 -3.57
C SER A 227 26.88 8.15 -4.81
N TYR A 228 27.03 8.83 -5.95
CA TYR A 228 27.56 8.24 -7.17
C TYR A 228 29.03 7.81 -7.01
N TRP A 229 29.88 8.65 -6.41
CA TRP A 229 31.27 8.29 -6.11
C TRP A 229 31.38 7.08 -5.16
N LYS A 230 30.53 7.02 -4.12
CA LYS A 230 30.46 5.86 -3.22
C LYS A 230 30.04 4.59 -3.95
N ALA A 231 29.09 4.68 -4.88
CA ALA A 231 28.67 3.52 -5.68
C ALA A 231 29.73 3.06 -6.67
N ILE A 232 30.52 3.97 -7.27
CA ILE A 232 31.67 3.58 -8.11
C ILE A 232 32.71 2.81 -7.28
N LYS A 233 32.97 3.23 -6.03
CA LYS A 233 33.83 2.46 -5.12
C LYS A 233 33.24 1.10 -4.76
N ALA A 234 31.95 1.07 -4.39
CA ALA A 234 31.25 -0.18 -4.10
C ALA A 234 31.26 -1.14 -5.30
N ARG A 235 31.15 -0.62 -6.52
CA ARG A 235 31.21 -1.42 -7.76
C ARG A 235 32.55 -2.12 -7.92
N LYS A 236 33.68 -1.46 -7.60
CA LYS A 236 35.01 -2.11 -7.64
C LYS A 236 35.12 -3.25 -6.63
N LEU A 237 34.66 -3.01 -5.39
CA LEU A 237 34.66 -4.05 -4.35
C LEU A 237 33.74 -5.22 -4.73
N LEU A 238 32.60 -4.95 -5.38
CA LEU A 238 31.72 -5.99 -5.91
C LEU A 238 32.44 -6.88 -6.94
N ASP A 239 33.23 -6.29 -7.85
CA ASP A 239 34.04 -7.09 -8.80
C ASP A 239 35.03 -8.00 -8.09
N GLU A 240 35.69 -7.49 -7.05
CA GLU A 240 36.66 -8.27 -6.27
C GLU A 240 35.99 -9.43 -5.53
N SER A 241 34.84 -9.19 -4.87
CA SER A 241 34.08 -10.22 -4.17
C SER A 241 33.51 -11.27 -5.12
N VAL A 242 32.94 -10.85 -6.26
CA VAL A 242 32.45 -11.79 -7.28
C VAL A 242 33.60 -12.58 -7.90
N GLY A 243 34.75 -11.95 -8.15
CA GLY A 243 35.94 -12.62 -8.66
C GLY A 243 36.46 -13.72 -7.70
N ARG A 244 36.49 -13.44 -6.39
CA ARG A 244 36.83 -14.44 -5.37
C ARG A 244 35.85 -15.61 -5.38
N LEU A 245 34.55 -15.33 -5.46
CA LEU A 245 33.51 -16.34 -5.53
C LEU A 245 33.66 -17.24 -6.78
N ILE A 246 33.86 -16.63 -7.95
CA ILE A 246 34.07 -17.35 -9.21
C ILE A 246 35.29 -18.27 -9.10
N LYS A 247 36.41 -17.75 -8.57
CA LYS A 247 37.63 -18.54 -8.39
C LYS A 247 37.38 -19.76 -7.51
N ARG A 248 36.73 -19.56 -6.35
CA ARG A 248 36.40 -20.65 -5.42
C ARG A 248 35.55 -21.74 -6.09
N ARG A 249 34.47 -21.38 -6.80
CA ARG A 249 33.59 -22.36 -7.45
C ARG A 249 34.28 -23.12 -8.58
N LYS A 250 35.20 -22.46 -9.30
CA LYS A 250 36.03 -23.13 -10.31
C LYS A 250 37.00 -24.13 -9.69
N GLU A 251 37.61 -23.78 -8.54
CA GLU A 251 38.56 -24.64 -7.83
C GLU A 251 37.88 -25.84 -7.14
N SER A 252 36.66 -25.65 -6.59
CA SER A 252 35.90 -26.75 -5.97
C SER A 252 35.22 -27.68 -6.98
N GLY A 253 35.07 -27.26 -8.25
CA GLY A 253 34.31 -27.99 -9.27
C GLY A 253 32.78 -27.86 -9.11
N GLU A 254 32.30 -27.14 -8.10
CA GLU A 254 30.88 -26.91 -7.84
C GLU A 254 30.36 -25.72 -8.65
N LEU A 255 30.33 -25.89 -9.97
CA LEU A 255 29.89 -24.83 -10.89
C LEU A 255 28.37 -24.61 -10.86
N GLY A 256 27.59 -25.45 -10.18
CA GLY A 256 26.13 -25.36 -10.18
C GLY A 256 25.54 -24.20 -9.35
N GLY A 257 24.24 -23.96 -9.53
CA GLY A 257 23.42 -23.08 -8.68
C GLY A 257 23.15 -21.70 -9.27
N GLY A 258 21.85 -21.37 -9.39
CA GLY A 258 21.38 -20.05 -9.82
C GLY A 258 21.82 -19.65 -11.23
N ILE A 259 21.84 -18.34 -11.49
CA ILE A 259 22.34 -17.75 -12.74
C ILE A 259 23.87 -17.84 -12.81
N LEU A 260 24.58 -17.68 -11.69
CA LEU A 260 26.04 -17.80 -11.64
C LEU A 260 26.47 -19.14 -12.23
N GLY A 261 25.81 -20.24 -11.86
CA GLY A 261 26.16 -21.54 -12.40
C GLY A 261 25.94 -21.67 -13.91
N GLU A 262 24.80 -21.18 -14.43
CA GLU A 262 24.55 -21.13 -15.87
C GLU A 262 25.62 -20.34 -16.64
N LEU A 263 26.09 -19.24 -16.06
CA LEU A 263 27.13 -18.41 -16.67
C LEU A 263 28.52 -19.08 -16.62
N LEU A 264 28.83 -19.82 -15.54
CA LEU A 264 30.09 -20.55 -15.40
C LEU A 264 30.16 -21.82 -16.25
N GLU A 265 29.02 -22.48 -16.47
CA GLU A 265 28.92 -23.68 -17.30
C GLU A 265 28.99 -23.38 -18.81
N ALA A 266 28.98 -22.10 -19.21
CA ALA A 266 29.10 -21.70 -20.61
C ALA A 266 30.47 -22.08 -21.20
N LYS A 267 30.47 -22.90 -22.27
CA LYS A 267 31.68 -23.46 -22.91
C LYS A 267 31.87 -22.98 -24.36
N GLY A 268 33.07 -23.23 -24.90
CA GLY A 268 33.41 -22.98 -26.31
C GLY A 268 33.32 -21.48 -26.67
N LYS A 269 32.68 -21.17 -27.81
CA LYS A 269 32.46 -19.78 -28.26
C LYS A 269 31.59 -18.91 -27.33
N TYR A 270 30.98 -19.52 -26.31
CA TYR A 270 30.14 -18.83 -25.33
C TYR A 270 30.80 -18.74 -23.94
N LYS A 271 32.06 -19.16 -23.82
CA LYS A 271 32.82 -19.03 -22.57
C LYS A 271 32.89 -17.55 -22.18
N LEU A 272 32.43 -17.25 -20.97
CA LEU A 272 32.41 -15.89 -20.43
C LEU A 272 33.68 -15.59 -19.63
N SER A 273 34.14 -14.35 -19.69
CA SER A 273 35.18 -13.84 -18.79
C SER A 273 34.58 -13.53 -17.41
N ASP A 274 35.43 -13.46 -16.38
CA ASP A 274 34.98 -13.19 -15.02
C ASP A 274 34.30 -11.80 -14.91
N SER A 275 34.77 -10.82 -15.68
CA SER A 275 34.13 -9.51 -15.78
C SER A 275 32.75 -9.58 -16.45
N GLN A 276 32.58 -10.41 -17.48
CA GLN A 276 31.27 -10.64 -18.10
C GLN A 276 30.29 -11.32 -17.14
N VAL A 277 30.77 -12.29 -16.35
CA VAL A 277 29.95 -12.93 -15.31
C VAL A 277 29.55 -11.91 -14.23
N SER A 278 30.51 -11.11 -13.74
CA SER A 278 30.28 -10.09 -12.71
C SER A 278 29.26 -9.03 -13.14
N ASP A 279 29.44 -8.43 -14.32
CA ASP A 279 28.53 -7.42 -14.87
C ASP A 279 27.09 -7.96 -15.00
N ASN A 280 26.95 -9.20 -15.48
CA ASN A 280 25.63 -9.81 -15.65
C ASN A 280 24.98 -10.15 -14.30
N LEU A 281 25.72 -10.66 -13.31
CA LEU A 281 25.19 -10.93 -11.97
C LEU A 281 24.69 -9.66 -11.27
N ILE A 282 25.49 -8.60 -11.26
CA ILE A 282 25.11 -7.33 -10.66
C ILE A 282 23.91 -6.73 -11.37
N GLY A 283 23.90 -6.83 -12.71
CA GLY A 283 22.80 -6.37 -13.53
C GLY A 283 21.47 -7.10 -13.27
N VAL A 284 21.47 -8.43 -13.14
CA VAL A 284 20.22 -9.19 -12.89
C VAL A 284 19.68 -8.95 -11.48
N ILE A 285 20.54 -8.85 -10.47
CA ILE A 285 20.13 -8.49 -9.10
C ILE A 285 19.50 -7.10 -9.10
N PHE A 286 20.08 -6.15 -9.85
CA PHE A 286 19.52 -4.82 -10.03
C PHE A 286 18.13 -4.83 -10.67
N ALA A 287 17.95 -5.60 -11.73
CA ALA A 287 16.66 -5.68 -12.41
C ALA A 287 15.57 -6.32 -11.53
N ALA A 288 15.90 -7.38 -10.80
CA ALA A 288 14.95 -8.16 -10.00
C ALA A 288 14.53 -7.47 -8.69
N HIS A 289 15.34 -6.56 -8.16
CA HIS A 289 15.09 -5.94 -6.86
C HIS A 289 14.04 -4.81 -6.92
N ASP A 290 14.39 -3.65 -7.51
CA ASP A 290 13.55 -2.45 -7.43
C ASP A 290 12.23 -2.60 -8.20
N THR A 291 12.24 -3.31 -9.34
CA THR A 291 11.06 -3.44 -10.20
C THR A 291 9.99 -4.32 -9.56
N THR A 292 10.38 -5.48 -9.03
CA THR A 292 9.48 -6.40 -8.35
C THR A 292 8.98 -5.80 -7.03
N ALA A 293 9.86 -5.18 -6.23
CA ALA A 293 9.46 -4.50 -5.00
C ALA A 293 8.39 -3.42 -5.24
N THR A 294 8.53 -2.66 -6.33
CA THR A 294 7.56 -1.65 -6.75
C THR A 294 6.23 -2.30 -7.15
N ALA A 295 6.26 -3.40 -7.92
CA ALA A 295 5.06 -4.12 -8.33
C ALA A 295 4.30 -4.72 -7.12
N LEU A 296 5.01 -5.34 -6.19
CA LEU A 296 4.45 -5.87 -4.94
C LEU A 296 3.80 -4.76 -4.11
N THR A 297 4.46 -3.59 -3.99
CA THR A 297 3.92 -2.44 -3.25
C THR A 297 2.61 -1.93 -3.86
N TRP A 298 2.54 -1.80 -5.19
CA TRP A 298 1.31 -1.39 -5.87
C TRP A 298 0.20 -2.44 -5.79
N LEU A 299 0.55 -3.72 -5.85
CA LEU A 299 -0.41 -4.82 -5.67
C LEU A 299 -1.14 -4.67 -4.34
N LEU A 300 -0.40 -4.46 -3.25
CA LEU A 300 -0.98 -4.27 -1.92
C LEU A 300 -1.81 -2.98 -1.80
N LYS A 301 -1.37 -1.89 -2.45
CA LYS A 301 -2.12 -0.63 -2.48
C LYS A 301 -3.44 -0.78 -3.22
N TYR A 302 -3.43 -1.36 -4.42
CA TYR A 302 -4.63 -1.49 -5.23
C TYR A 302 -5.64 -2.44 -4.59
N LEU A 303 -5.20 -3.52 -3.96
CA LEU A 303 -6.11 -4.38 -3.21
C LEU A 303 -6.66 -3.72 -1.95
N HIS A 304 -5.84 -2.95 -1.23
CA HIS A 304 -6.32 -2.16 -0.09
C HIS A 304 -7.41 -1.17 -0.50
N ASP A 305 -7.25 -0.49 -1.65
CA ASP A 305 -8.23 0.46 -2.18
C ASP A 305 -9.50 -0.21 -2.73
N ASN A 306 -9.50 -1.54 -2.93
CA ASN A 306 -10.59 -2.31 -3.51
C ASN A 306 -10.99 -3.49 -2.59
N PRO A 307 -11.65 -3.24 -1.45
CA PRO A 307 -11.92 -4.27 -0.43
C PRO A 307 -12.76 -5.46 -0.94
N ILE A 308 -13.73 -5.21 -1.83
CA ILE A 308 -14.54 -6.28 -2.45
C ILE A 308 -13.65 -7.22 -3.29
N LEU A 309 -12.69 -6.64 -4.02
CA LEU A 309 -11.75 -7.43 -4.82
C LEU A 309 -10.79 -8.20 -3.91
N LEU A 310 -10.32 -7.59 -2.82
CA LEU A 310 -9.50 -8.26 -1.81
C LEU A 310 -10.23 -9.46 -1.20
N GLU A 311 -11.51 -9.34 -0.88
CA GLU A 311 -12.32 -10.46 -0.39
C GLU A 311 -12.42 -11.60 -1.42
N ALA A 312 -12.68 -11.28 -2.69
CA ALA A 312 -12.73 -12.28 -3.75
C ALA A 312 -11.39 -13.01 -3.95
N VAL A 313 -10.27 -12.28 -3.87
CA VAL A 313 -8.91 -12.85 -3.91
C VAL A 313 -8.65 -13.72 -2.67
N THR A 314 -9.03 -13.27 -1.47
CA THR A 314 -8.92 -14.09 -0.24
C THR A 314 -9.66 -15.41 -0.42
N LYS A 315 -10.89 -15.39 -0.94
CA LYS A 315 -11.69 -16.61 -1.16
C LYS A 315 -11.02 -17.58 -2.15
N GLU A 316 -10.41 -17.09 -3.22
CA GLU A 316 -9.61 -17.92 -4.15
C GLU A 316 -8.47 -18.64 -3.42
N HIS A 317 -7.74 -17.93 -2.56
CA HIS A 317 -6.61 -18.50 -1.83
C HIS A 317 -7.00 -19.41 -0.65
N GLU A 318 -8.14 -19.19 0.00
CA GLU A 318 -8.67 -20.08 1.04
C GLU A 318 -8.88 -21.50 0.52
N GLY A 319 -9.41 -21.64 -0.70
CA GLY A 319 -9.58 -22.96 -1.35
C GLY A 319 -8.23 -23.69 -1.54
N ILE A 320 -7.19 -22.96 -1.95
CA ILE A 320 -5.83 -23.49 -2.10
C ILE A 320 -5.27 -23.88 -0.73
N LYS A 321 -5.43 -23.02 0.29
CA LYS A 321 -4.98 -23.29 1.67
C LYS A 321 -5.61 -24.56 2.24
N SER A 322 -6.91 -24.78 2.04
CA SER A 322 -7.58 -26.00 2.50
C SER A 322 -6.98 -27.24 1.85
N LYS A 323 -6.70 -27.20 0.54
CA LYS A 323 -6.07 -28.30 -0.20
C LYS A 323 -4.64 -28.58 0.28
N THR A 324 -3.81 -27.54 0.46
CA THR A 324 -2.41 -27.72 0.91
C THR A 324 -2.34 -28.22 2.35
N ALA A 325 -3.25 -27.76 3.22
CA ALA A 325 -3.37 -28.24 4.60
C ALA A 325 -3.77 -29.72 4.68
N GLN A 326 -4.73 -30.17 3.86
CA GLN A 326 -5.11 -31.60 3.79
C GLN A 326 -3.95 -32.49 3.35
N GLN A 327 -3.03 -31.95 2.55
CA GLN A 327 -1.87 -32.67 2.02
C GLN A 327 -0.59 -32.45 2.85
N ASN A 328 -0.67 -31.70 3.95
CA ASN A 328 0.44 -31.33 4.84
C ASN A 328 1.70 -30.85 4.09
N ARG A 329 1.53 -29.92 3.14
CA ARG A 329 2.62 -29.39 2.31
C ARG A 329 2.50 -27.89 2.08
N GLY A 330 3.61 -27.26 1.69
CA GLY A 330 3.65 -25.87 1.21
C GLY A 330 3.04 -25.69 -0.19
N LEU A 331 3.10 -24.47 -0.69
CA LEU A 331 2.58 -24.11 -2.01
C LEU A 331 3.40 -24.79 -3.12
N SER A 332 2.73 -25.37 -4.10
CA SER A 332 3.39 -25.96 -5.28
C SER A 332 3.23 -25.07 -6.51
N TRP A 333 4.06 -25.27 -7.53
CA TRP A 333 3.91 -24.62 -8.83
C TRP A 333 2.54 -24.85 -9.47
N ASP A 334 1.93 -26.02 -9.26
CA ASP A 334 0.61 -26.28 -9.82
C ASP A 334 -0.49 -25.52 -9.09
N ASP A 335 -0.32 -25.24 -7.80
CA ASP A 335 -1.25 -24.40 -7.06
C ASP A 335 -1.17 -22.92 -7.49
N THR A 336 0.02 -22.41 -7.84
CA THR A 336 0.14 -21.03 -8.36
C THR A 336 -0.56 -20.83 -9.71
N ARG A 337 -0.70 -21.90 -10.50
CA ARG A 337 -1.47 -21.89 -11.76
C ARG A 337 -2.98 -21.95 -11.54
N GLN A 338 -3.44 -22.23 -10.33
CA GLN A 338 -4.86 -22.26 -9.95
C GLN A 338 -5.31 -20.96 -9.28
N MET A 339 -4.65 -19.83 -9.62
CA MET A 339 -4.98 -18.49 -9.11
C MET A 339 -5.41 -17.54 -10.25
N PRO A 340 -6.47 -17.86 -11.03
CA PRO A 340 -6.87 -17.07 -12.20
C PRO A 340 -7.31 -15.63 -11.87
N LEU A 341 -8.02 -15.40 -10.76
CA LEU A 341 -8.40 -14.04 -10.36
C LEU A 341 -7.16 -13.25 -9.95
N THR A 342 -6.31 -13.82 -9.10
CA THR A 342 -5.05 -13.20 -8.69
C THR A 342 -4.15 -12.88 -9.88
N THR A 343 -4.08 -13.76 -10.87
CA THR A 343 -3.31 -13.52 -12.10
C THR A 343 -3.81 -12.27 -12.83
N ARG A 344 -5.13 -12.08 -12.93
CA ARG A 344 -5.73 -10.87 -13.50
C ARG A 344 -5.46 -9.62 -12.66
N VAL A 345 -5.49 -9.74 -11.33
CA VAL A 345 -5.12 -8.64 -10.42
C VAL A 345 -3.66 -8.23 -10.63
N ILE A 346 -2.75 -9.19 -10.78
CA ILE A 346 -1.34 -8.93 -11.08
C ILE A 346 -1.21 -8.23 -12.43
N GLN A 347 -1.94 -8.68 -13.45
CA GLN A 347 -1.92 -8.04 -14.77
C GLN A 347 -2.40 -6.58 -14.71
N GLU A 348 -3.50 -6.32 -14.00
CA GLU A 348 -4.02 -4.96 -13.83
C GLU A 348 -3.12 -4.09 -12.95
N THR A 349 -2.42 -4.68 -11.98
CA THR A 349 -1.37 -4.01 -11.20
C THR A 349 -0.23 -3.55 -12.10
N LEU A 350 0.29 -4.43 -12.94
CA LEU A 350 1.39 -4.12 -13.86
C LEU A 350 0.98 -3.08 -14.92
N ARG A 351 -0.26 -3.14 -15.42
CA ARG A 351 -0.82 -2.11 -16.32
C ARG A 351 -0.92 -0.76 -15.62
N SER A 352 -1.65 -0.70 -14.51
CA SER A 352 -1.96 0.54 -13.79
C SER A 352 -0.70 1.21 -13.27
N ALA A 353 0.14 0.45 -12.58
CA ALA A 353 1.40 0.96 -12.06
C ALA A 353 2.39 1.31 -13.18
N SER A 354 2.37 0.62 -14.33
CA SER A 354 3.38 0.70 -15.42
C SER A 354 4.79 0.98 -14.88
N ILE A 355 5.32 0.00 -14.16
CA ILE A 355 6.61 0.08 -13.44
C ILE A 355 7.70 0.73 -14.31
N LEU A 356 7.82 0.25 -15.54
CA LEU A 356 8.60 0.91 -16.60
C LEU A 356 7.70 1.82 -17.43
N SER A 357 7.97 3.13 -17.37
CA SER A 357 7.18 4.10 -18.16
C SER A 357 7.57 4.10 -19.65
N PHE A 358 8.85 3.87 -19.94
CA PHE A 358 9.42 3.77 -21.29
C PHE A 358 10.75 3.00 -21.26
N THR A 359 11.25 2.59 -22.42
CA THR A 359 12.59 2.00 -22.59
C THR A 359 13.44 2.86 -23.51
N PHE A 360 14.76 2.81 -23.35
CA PHE A 360 15.70 3.54 -24.21
C PHE A 360 16.15 2.68 -25.39
N ARG A 361 15.94 3.18 -26.59
CA ARG A 361 16.60 2.71 -27.81
C ARG A 361 17.40 3.84 -28.45
N GLU A 362 18.34 3.50 -29.31
CA GLU A 362 19.08 4.44 -30.15
C GLU A 362 19.13 3.91 -31.58
N ALA A 363 18.79 4.75 -32.54
CA ALA A 363 18.87 4.38 -33.96
C ALA A 363 20.34 4.17 -34.36
N VAL A 364 20.67 3.01 -34.93
CA VAL A 364 22.05 2.70 -35.36
C VAL A 364 22.38 3.26 -36.75
N GLU A 365 21.33 3.57 -37.50
CA GLU A 365 21.34 4.21 -38.82
C GLU A 365 20.09 5.09 -38.97
N ASP A 366 20.03 5.85 -40.07
CA ASP A 366 18.85 6.64 -40.41
C ASP A 366 17.69 5.70 -40.77
N VAL A 367 16.55 5.86 -40.12
CA VAL A 367 15.42 4.92 -40.25
C VAL A 367 14.08 5.65 -40.35
N VAL A 368 13.17 5.10 -41.16
CA VAL A 368 11.79 5.59 -41.26
C VAL A 368 10.86 4.69 -40.43
N VAL A 369 10.11 5.28 -39.51
CA VAL A 369 9.11 4.58 -38.69
C VAL A 369 7.77 5.29 -38.83
N GLN A 370 6.76 4.58 -39.36
CA GLN A 370 5.40 5.12 -39.59
C GLN A 370 5.42 6.46 -40.35
N GLY A 371 6.23 6.54 -41.42
CA GLY A 371 6.35 7.74 -42.27
C GLY A 371 7.24 8.85 -41.71
N TYR A 372 7.76 8.71 -40.48
CA TYR A 372 8.67 9.69 -39.88
C TYR A 372 10.13 9.26 -39.96
N TYR A 373 10.98 10.21 -40.32
CA TYR A 373 12.42 10.06 -40.33
C TYR A 373 13.00 10.15 -38.91
N ILE A 374 13.81 9.18 -38.51
CA ILE A 374 14.55 9.14 -37.25
C ILE A 374 16.05 9.08 -37.59
N PRO A 375 16.82 10.14 -37.31
CA PRO A 375 18.24 10.15 -37.63
C PRO A 375 19.05 9.17 -36.78
N LYS A 376 20.15 8.67 -37.35
CA LYS A 376 21.17 7.90 -36.64
C LYS A 376 21.60 8.59 -35.35
N GLY A 377 21.73 7.80 -34.28
CA GLY A 377 22.14 8.27 -32.96
C GLY A 377 21.03 8.93 -32.14
N TRP A 378 19.84 9.18 -32.70
CA TRP A 378 18.71 9.68 -31.91
C TRP A 378 18.17 8.59 -30.99
N LYS A 379 17.75 9.00 -29.79
CA LYS A 379 17.10 8.08 -28.85
C LYS A 379 15.66 7.87 -29.26
N VAL A 380 15.15 6.65 -29.12
CA VAL A 380 13.75 6.31 -29.39
C VAL A 380 13.15 5.68 -28.14
N LEU A 381 12.03 6.25 -27.66
CA LEU A 381 11.40 5.89 -26.39
C LEU A 381 9.96 5.43 -26.62
N PRO A 382 9.73 4.11 -26.77
CA PRO A 382 8.39 3.53 -26.66
C PRO A 382 7.79 3.81 -25.28
N LEU A 383 6.66 4.51 -25.23
CA LEU A 383 5.99 4.98 -24.02
C LEU A 383 4.96 3.97 -23.50
N PHE A 384 5.43 2.91 -22.84
CA PHE A 384 4.59 1.85 -22.27
C PHE A 384 3.46 2.40 -21.40
N ARG A 385 3.78 3.38 -20.54
CA ARG A 385 2.78 4.04 -19.69
C ARG A 385 1.66 4.70 -20.49
N SER A 386 1.98 5.37 -21.59
CA SER A 386 0.97 6.04 -22.40
C SER A 386 0.05 5.03 -23.11
N ILE A 387 0.62 3.90 -23.55
CA ILE A 387 -0.14 2.80 -24.16
C ILE A 387 -1.06 2.15 -23.11
N HIS A 388 -0.53 1.78 -21.94
CA HIS A 388 -1.28 1.16 -20.84
C HIS A 388 -2.38 2.05 -20.26
N HIS A 389 -2.23 3.37 -20.34
CA HIS A 389 -3.19 4.37 -19.85
C HIS A 389 -4.06 4.97 -20.97
N SER A 390 -4.01 4.43 -22.19
CA SER A 390 -4.85 4.90 -23.30
C SER A 390 -6.27 4.36 -23.16
N ALA A 391 -7.26 5.25 -23.22
CA ALA A 391 -8.67 4.87 -23.22
C ALA A 391 -9.08 4.08 -24.47
N ASP A 392 -8.33 4.20 -25.58
CA ASP A 392 -8.57 3.47 -26.82
C ASP A 392 -8.31 1.96 -26.68
N PHE A 393 -7.48 1.56 -25.69
CA PHE A 393 -7.11 0.17 -25.45
C PHE A 393 -7.60 -0.35 -24.10
N PHE A 394 -7.71 0.54 -23.11
CA PHE A 394 -8.19 0.22 -21.76
C PHE A 394 -9.23 1.27 -21.33
N PRO A 395 -10.53 1.05 -21.60
CA PRO A 395 -11.60 2.01 -21.28
C PRO A 395 -11.62 2.38 -19.80
N GLN A 396 -11.79 3.66 -19.44
CA GLN A 396 -11.63 4.14 -18.05
C GLN A 396 -10.27 3.73 -17.43
N PRO A 397 -9.14 4.14 -18.03
CA PRO A 397 -7.81 3.59 -17.69
C PRO A 397 -7.34 3.86 -16.25
N HIS A 398 -8.01 4.78 -15.54
CA HIS A 398 -7.76 5.13 -14.14
C HIS A 398 -8.46 4.21 -13.14
N LYS A 399 -9.52 3.49 -13.57
CA LYS A 399 -10.21 2.51 -12.73
C LYS A 399 -9.41 1.21 -12.73
N PHE A 400 -9.05 0.76 -11.53
CA PHE A 400 -8.41 -0.55 -11.32
C PHE A 400 -9.44 -1.64 -11.52
N ASP A 401 -9.35 -2.38 -12.62
CA ASP A 401 -10.35 -3.36 -13.02
C ASP A 401 -9.70 -4.63 -13.62
N PRO A 402 -9.54 -5.70 -12.82
CA PRO A 402 -8.99 -6.96 -13.30
C PRO A 402 -9.84 -7.68 -14.35
N SER A 403 -11.14 -7.36 -14.49
CA SER A 403 -12.02 -8.02 -15.47
C SER A 403 -11.55 -7.80 -16.93
N ARG A 404 -10.76 -6.74 -17.17
CA ARG A 404 -10.12 -6.43 -18.46
C ARG A 404 -9.27 -7.57 -19.02
N PHE A 405 -8.78 -8.44 -18.15
CA PHE A 405 -7.90 -9.56 -18.51
C PHE A 405 -8.63 -10.91 -18.51
N GLU A 406 -9.96 -10.94 -18.50
CA GLU A 406 -10.74 -12.15 -18.83
C GLU A 406 -10.51 -12.57 -20.29
N VAL A 407 -10.31 -11.58 -21.15
CA VAL A 407 -9.92 -11.77 -22.55
C VAL A 407 -8.51 -11.21 -22.74
N PRO A 408 -7.65 -11.85 -23.57
CA PRO A 408 -6.36 -11.29 -23.90
C PRO A 408 -6.47 -9.86 -24.43
N PRO A 409 -5.62 -8.93 -23.96
CA PRO A 409 -5.63 -7.55 -24.47
C PRO A 409 -5.24 -7.53 -25.94
N ARG A 410 -5.64 -6.45 -26.64
CA ARG A 410 -5.25 -6.23 -28.03
C ARG A 410 -3.74 -6.43 -28.21
N PRO A 411 -3.28 -7.11 -29.27
CA PRO A 411 -1.85 -7.33 -29.49
C PRO A 411 -1.04 -6.04 -29.40
N ASN A 412 0.10 -6.11 -28.71
CA ASN A 412 1.03 -5.00 -28.52
C ASN A 412 0.50 -3.80 -27.72
N THR A 413 -0.64 -3.91 -27.02
CA THR A 413 -1.11 -2.83 -26.12
C THR A 413 -0.83 -3.09 -24.65
N TYR A 414 -0.35 -4.29 -24.31
CA TYR A 414 0.06 -4.67 -22.95
C TYR A 414 1.49 -5.21 -22.98
N MET A 415 2.44 -4.43 -22.45
CA MET A 415 3.88 -4.73 -22.47
C MET A 415 4.61 -4.36 -21.16
N PRO A 416 4.13 -4.84 -19.99
CA PRO A 416 4.75 -4.52 -18.70
C PRO A 416 6.18 -5.03 -18.55
N PHE A 417 6.54 -6.06 -19.32
CA PHE A 417 7.87 -6.69 -19.34
C PHE A 417 8.65 -6.36 -20.63
N GLY A 418 8.26 -5.29 -21.34
CA GLY A 418 8.77 -4.98 -22.67
C GLY A 418 8.27 -5.94 -23.75
N ASN A 419 8.93 -5.94 -24.91
CA ASN A 419 8.57 -6.78 -26.04
C ASN A 419 9.81 -7.14 -26.89
N GLY A 420 9.71 -8.18 -27.71
CA GLY A 420 10.75 -8.60 -28.66
C GLY A 420 11.98 -9.23 -28.01
N ILE A 421 13.12 -9.13 -28.70
CA ILE A 421 14.37 -9.78 -28.30
C ILE A 421 14.87 -9.33 -26.93
N HIS A 422 14.54 -8.10 -26.51
CA HIS A 422 14.92 -7.54 -25.20
C HIS A 422 13.78 -7.61 -24.15
N SER A 423 12.78 -8.49 -24.34
CA SER A 423 11.78 -8.76 -23.31
C SER A 423 12.43 -9.29 -22.02
N CYS A 424 11.82 -8.97 -20.88
CA CYS A 424 12.35 -9.33 -19.56
C CYS A 424 12.56 -10.85 -19.43
N PRO A 425 13.78 -11.33 -19.12
CA PRO A 425 14.03 -12.75 -18.92
C PRO A 425 13.47 -13.29 -17.59
N GLY A 426 13.26 -12.43 -16.59
CA GLY A 426 12.78 -12.80 -15.25
C GLY A 426 11.28 -12.59 -15.01
N ASN A 427 10.47 -12.50 -16.06
CA ASN A 427 9.05 -12.19 -15.95
C ASN A 427 8.25 -13.24 -15.15
N GLU A 428 8.55 -14.52 -15.31
CA GLU A 428 7.88 -15.60 -14.59
C GLU A 428 8.27 -15.63 -13.11
N LEU A 429 9.53 -15.34 -12.77
CA LEU A 429 9.96 -15.20 -11.37
C LEU A 429 9.23 -14.03 -10.69
N ALA A 430 9.17 -12.87 -11.34
CA ALA A 430 8.46 -11.72 -10.79
C ALA A 430 6.98 -12.04 -10.52
N LYS A 431 6.29 -12.69 -11.48
CA LYS A 431 4.90 -13.11 -11.26
C LYS A 431 4.76 -14.11 -10.11
N LEU A 432 5.70 -15.05 -10.00
CA LEU A 432 5.73 -16.02 -8.90
C LEU A 432 5.84 -15.31 -7.54
N GLU A 433 6.76 -14.36 -7.39
CA GLU A 433 6.87 -13.56 -6.16
C GLU A 433 5.56 -12.85 -5.80
N LEU A 434 4.87 -12.25 -6.78
CA LEU A 434 3.57 -11.60 -6.56
C LEU A 434 2.49 -12.60 -6.13
N LEU A 435 2.45 -13.79 -6.75
CA LEU A 435 1.50 -14.86 -6.42
C LEU A 435 1.72 -15.40 -5.00
N VAL A 436 2.98 -15.72 -4.65
CA VAL A 436 3.34 -16.27 -3.34
C VAL A 436 3.09 -15.25 -2.24
N LEU A 437 3.48 -13.97 -2.45
CA LEU A 437 3.17 -12.90 -1.51
C LEU A 437 1.66 -12.82 -1.25
N LEU A 438 0.86 -12.77 -2.31
CA LEU A 438 -0.56 -12.55 -2.16
C LEU A 438 -1.27 -13.74 -1.50
N HIS A 439 -0.89 -14.96 -1.86
CA HIS A 439 -1.42 -16.17 -1.24
C HIS A 439 -1.26 -16.13 0.28
N HIS A 440 -0.03 -15.96 0.77
CA HIS A 440 0.24 -15.99 2.20
C HIS A 440 -0.29 -14.76 2.93
N LEU A 441 -0.21 -13.58 2.32
CA LEU A 441 -0.70 -12.37 2.96
C LEU A 441 -2.22 -12.40 3.13
N THR A 442 -2.98 -12.82 2.11
CA THR A 442 -4.45 -12.75 2.15
C THR A 442 -5.11 -13.79 3.03
N ILE A 443 -4.47 -14.93 3.28
CA ILE A 443 -5.02 -16.04 4.09
C ILE A 443 -4.56 -16.04 5.55
N SER A 444 -3.60 -15.18 5.88
CA SER A 444 -2.97 -15.15 7.22
C SER A 444 -2.95 -13.74 7.81
N TYR A 445 -3.20 -12.70 7.01
CA TYR A 445 -3.05 -11.31 7.42
C TYR A 445 -4.17 -10.41 6.89
N ARG A 446 -4.54 -9.44 7.73
CA ARG A 446 -5.23 -8.22 7.30
C ARG A 446 -4.25 -7.06 7.48
N TRP A 447 -4.26 -6.10 6.56
CA TRP A 447 -3.43 -4.91 6.65
C TRP A 447 -4.22 -3.63 6.40
N GLN A 448 -3.77 -2.55 7.02
CA GLN A 448 -4.30 -1.22 6.84
C GLN A 448 -3.15 -0.28 6.47
N VAL A 449 -3.32 0.47 5.39
CA VAL A 449 -2.41 1.58 5.07
C VAL A 449 -2.60 2.69 6.10
N VAL A 450 -1.50 3.20 6.64
CA VAL A 450 -1.46 4.20 7.72
C VAL A 450 -0.92 5.52 7.17
N GLY A 451 -1.51 6.63 7.61
CA GLY A 451 -1.13 7.98 7.17
C GLY A 451 -2.01 8.49 6.03
N ASN A 452 -1.64 9.65 5.47
CA ASN A 452 -2.48 10.32 4.50
C ASN A 452 -2.31 9.69 3.11
N ASN A 453 -3.34 8.98 2.63
CA ASN A 453 -3.35 8.26 1.34
C ASN A 453 -3.15 9.16 0.10
N GLY A 454 -3.06 10.49 0.29
CA GLY A 454 -2.96 11.51 -0.76
C GLY A 454 -1.57 12.10 -0.99
N ASP A 455 -0.52 11.64 -0.30
CA ASP A 455 0.84 12.26 -0.39
C ASP A 455 1.44 12.22 -1.82
N GLY A 456 0.84 11.43 -2.72
CA GLY A 456 1.14 11.38 -4.14
C GLY A 456 2.13 10.28 -4.50
N ILE A 457 2.61 10.31 -5.75
CA ILE A 457 3.50 9.30 -6.33
C ILE A 457 4.86 9.93 -6.63
N GLN A 458 5.94 9.28 -6.22
CA GLN A 458 7.29 9.56 -6.72
C GLN A 458 7.51 8.70 -7.96
N TYR A 459 7.81 9.32 -9.11
CA TYR A 459 7.91 8.61 -10.39
C TYR A 459 9.33 8.18 -10.79
N GLY A 460 10.36 8.67 -10.11
CA GLY A 460 11.77 8.39 -10.44
C GLY A 460 12.49 7.59 -9.34
N PRO A 461 13.23 6.52 -9.67
CA PRO A 461 13.39 5.88 -11.00
C PRO A 461 12.18 5.04 -11.44
N PHE A 462 11.37 4.58 -10.48
CA PHE A 462 10.14 3.82 -10.67
C PHE A 462 9.00 4.52 -9.93
N PRO A 463 7.74 4.37 -10.39
CA PRO A 463 6.58 4.91 -9.71
C PRO A 463 6.36 4.21 -8.36
N VAL A 464 6.48 4.91 -7.24
CA VAL A 464 6.18 4.39 -5.89
C VAL A 464 5.34 5.39 -5.11
N PRO A 465 4.46 4.93 -4.18
CA PRO A 465 3.80 5.82 -3.24
C PRO A 465 4.85 6.63 -2.46
N LYS A 466 4.62 7.94 -2.26
CA LYS A 466 5.49 8.73 -1.39
C LYS A 466 5.52 8.11 0.00
N HIS A 467 6.69 8.20 0.65
CA HIS A 467 6.96 7.55 1.94
C HIS A 467 6.87 6.01 1.94
N GLY A 468 6.76 5.36 0.79
CA GLY A 468 6.88 3.91 0.67
C GLY A 468 5.69 3.10 1.19
N LEU A 469 4.50 3.72 1.23
CA LEU A 469 3.24 3.11 1.67
C LEU A 469 3.33 2.55 3.10
N PRO A 470 3.22 3.38 4.15
CA PRO A 470 3.22 2.88 5.52
C PRO A 470 2.00 1.98 5.73
N ALA A 471 2.20 0.78 6.27
CA ALA A 471 1.11 -0.16 6.54
C ALA A 471 1.29 -0.84 7.89
N ARG A 472 0.19 -1.11 8.57
CA ARG A 472 0.16 -1.91 9.80
C ARG A 472 -0.63 -3.19 9.58
N LYS A 473 -0.14 -4.28 10.13
CA LYS A 473 -0.86 -5.54 10.24
C LYS A 473 -1.93 -5.43 11.34
N LEU A 474 -3.15 -5.92 11.08
CA LEU A 474 -4.26 -5.90 12.03
C LEU A 474 -4.25 -7.15 12.93
N LEU A 475 -4.86 -7.04 14.12
CA LEU A 475 -4.82 -7.96 15.29
C LEU A 475 -5.29 -9.42 15.07
N ASP A 476 -5.68 -9.77 13.85
CA ASP A 476 -6.38 -11.01 13.51
C ASP A 476 -5.57 -12.28 13.84
N GLU A 477 -4.24 -12.23 13.73
CA GLU A 477 -3.36 -13.35 14.09
C GLU A 477 -3.42 -13.74 15.58
N SER A 478 -3.69 -12.79 16.48
CA SER A 478 -3.81 -13.09 17.91
C SER A 478 -5.12 -13.82 18.21
N ILE A 479 -6.20 -13.44 17.53
CA ILE A 479 -7.49 -14.13 17.60
C ILE A 479 -7.40 -15.50 16.92
N GLY A 480 -6.75 -15.59 15.75
CA GLY A 480 -6.49 -16.86 15.07
C GLY A 480 -5.65 -17.83 15.92
N ARG A 481 -4.59 -17.35 16.60
CA ARG A 481 -3.82 -18.16 17.57
C ARG A 481 -4.63 -18.56 18.79
N LEU A 482 -5.54 -17.72 19.26
CA LEU A 482 -6.44 -18.04 20.37
C LEU A 482 -7.48 -19.10 19.98
N ILE A 483 -8.09 -18.96 18.79
CA ILE A 483 -8.99 -19.94 18.19
C ILE A 483 -8.28 -21.29 18.04
N LYS A 484 -7.08 -21.29 17.47
CA LYS A 484 -6.28 -22.52 17.28
C LYS A 484 -5.97 -23.19 18.62
N ARG A 485 -5.50 -22.44 19.63
CA ARG A 485 -5.23 -22.98 20.97
C ARG A 485 -6.47 -23.59 21.62
N ARG A 486 -7.62 -22.92 21.56
CA ARG A 486 -8.88 -23.45 22.15
C ARG A 486 -9.40 -24.69 21.43
N LYS A 487 -9.18 -24.80 20.11
CA LYS A 487 -9.48 -26.02 19.37
C LYS A 487 -8.56 -27.18 19.79
N GLU A 488 -7.27 -26.91 19.94
CA GLU A 488 -6.27 -27.91 20.32
C GLU A 488 -6.43 -28.37 21.78
N SER A 489 -6.84 -27.48 22.69
CA SER A 489 -7.08 -27.82 24.10
C SER A 489 -8.44 -28.48 24.37
N GLY A 490 -9.36 -28.49 23.39
CA GLY A 490 -10.74 -28.97 23.59
C GLY A 490 -11.62 -28.02 24.41
N GLU A 491 -11.11 -26.84 24.80
CA GLU A 491 -11.86 -25.82 25.55
C GLU A 491 -12.73 -24.98 24.61
N LEU A 492 -13.78 -25.60 24.08
CA LEU A 492 -14.75 -24.92 23.20
C LEU A 492 -15.70 -23.99 23.98
N GLY A 493 -15.82 -24.14 25.30
CA GLY A 493 -16.71 -23.35 26.15
C GLY A 493 -16.11 -22.04 26.68
N GLY A 494 -16.98 -21.16 27.18
CA GLY A 494 -16.62 -19.99 27.98
C GLY A 494 -16.47 -18.69 27.18
N GLY A 495 -17.36 -17.73 27.45
CA GLY A 495 -17.39 -16.40 26.85
C GLY A 495 -17.80 -16.39 25.38
N ILE A 496 -17.89 -15.20 24.80
CA ILE A 496 -18.40 -14.97 23.43
C ILE A 496 -17.61 -15.75 22.36
N LEU A 497 -16.29 -15.88 22.52
CA LEU A 497 -15.49 -16.69 21.60
C LEU A 497 -15.88 -18.18 21.64
N GLY A 498 -16.19 -18.74 22.81
CA GLY A 498 -16.64 -20.13 22.92
C GLY A 498 -17.98 -20.34 22.21
N GLU A 499 -18.94 -19.46 22.48
CA GLU A 499 -20.25 -19.48 21.80
C GLU A 499 -20.13 -19.36 20.27
N LEU A 500 -19.23 -18.50 19.78
CA LEU A 500 -18.95 -18.39 18.34
C LEU A 500 -18.29 -19.65 17.77
N LEU A 501 -17.46 -20.36 18.54
CA LEU A 501 -16.86 -21.63 18.13
C LEU A 501 -17.88 -22.78 18.10
N GLU A 502 -18.83 -22.81 19.03
CA GLU A 502 -19.96 -23.75 19.00
C GLU A 502 -20.91 -23.44 17.83
N ALA A 503 -21.25 -22.16 17.64
CA ALA A 503 -22.05 -21.70 16.50
C ALA A 503 -21.36 -22.01 15.16
N LYS A 504 -20.03 -21.93 15.10
CA LYS A 504 -19.24 -22.34 13.94
C LYS A 504 -19.48 -23.80 13.59
N ALA A 505 -19.49 -24.70 14.57
CA ALA A 505 -19.77 -26.12 14.35
C ALA A 505 -21.21 -26.35 13.87
N LYS A 506 -22.18 -25.65 14.47
CA LYS A 506 -23.61 -25.77 14.17
C LYS A 506 -24.01 -25.19 12.81
N TYR A 507 -23.48 -24.02 12.46
CA TYR A 507 -23.86 -23.23 11.27
C TYR A 507 -22.78 -23.19 10.18
N LYS A 508 -21.69 -23.96 10.33
CA LYS A 508 -20.58 -24.07 9.37
C LYS A 508 -19.88 -22.74 9.06
N LEU A 509 -19.66 -21.91 10.09
CA LEU A 509 -18.94 -20.63 9.91
C LEU A 509 -17.45 -20.86 9.60
N SER A 510 -16.80 -19.95 8.87
CA SER A 510 -15.35 -19.94 8.67
C SER A 510 -14.60 -19.37 9.89
N ASP A 511 -13.29 -19.61 9.99
CA ASP A 511 -12.49 -19.00 11.08
C ASP A 511 -12.41 -17.48 10.94
N SER A 512 -12.41 -16.96 9.70
CA SER A 512 -12.54 -15.52 9.44
C SER A 512 -13.86 -14.99 9.99
N GLN A 513 -14.99 -15.66 9.71
CA GLN A 513 -16.30 -15.22 10.21
C GLN A 513 -16.36 -15.20 11.74
N VAL A 514 -15.76 -16.17 12.43
CA VAL A 514 -15.66 -16.16 13.90
C VAL A 514 -14.83 -14.96 14.36
N SER A 515 -13.69 -14.70 13.72
CA SER A 515 -12.83 -13.57 14.05
C SER A 515 -13.51 -12.22 13.79
N ASP A 516 -14.15 -12.06 12.63
CA ASP A 516 -14.86 -10.84 12.23
C ASP A 516 -15.99 -10.51 13.21
N ASN A 517 -16.78 -11.51 13.64
CA ASN A 517 -17.81 -11.33 14.65
C ASN A 517 -17.22 -10.99 16.03
N LEU A 518 -16.12 -11.64 16.43
CA LEU A 518 -15.47 -11.34 17.71
C LEU A 518 -14.90 -9.92 17.73
N ILE A 519 -14.24 -9.49 16.65
CA ILE A 519 -13.73 -8.13 16.48
C ILE A 519 -14.88 -7.13 16.50
N GLY A 520 -15.98 -7.44 15.79
CA GLY A 520 -17.19 -6.62 15.78
C GLY A 520 -17.76 -6.40 17.18
N VAL A 521 -17.83 -7.46 17.99
CA VAL A 521 -18.27 -7.37 19.40
C VAL A 521 -17.33 -6.53 20.24
N ILE A 522 -16.01 -6.72 20.13
CA ILE A 522 -15.01 -5.94 20.89
C ILE A 522 -15.10 -4.46 20.54
N PHE A 523 -15.16 -4.14 19.24
CA PHE A 523 -15.30 -2.76 18.76
C PHE A 523 -16.60 -2.13 19.26
N ALA A 524 -17.71 -2.87 19.17
CA ALA A 524 -19.01 -2.38 19.62
C ALA A 524 -19.05 -2.15 21.14
N ALA A 525 -18.43 -3.01 21.95
CA ALA A 525 -18.48 -2.93 23.41
C ALA A 525 -17.55 -1.86 24.02
N HIS A 526 -16.44 -1.53 23.35
CA HIS A 526 -15.42 -0.66 23.93
C HIS A 526 -15.86 0.80 24.02
N ASP A 527 -16.08 1.46 22.87
CA ASP A 527 -16.28 2.91 22.85
C ASP A 527 -17.67 3.30 23.39
N THR A 528 -18.71 2.49 23.17
CA THR A 528 -20.07 2.82 23.64
C THR A 528 -20.16 2.78 25.16
N THR A 529 -19.59 1.75 25.79
CA THR A 529 -19.69 1.58 27.24
C THR A 529 -18.81 2.58 27.98
N ALA A 530 -17.59 2.83 27.49
CA ALA A 530 -16.73 3.89 28.01
C ALA A 530 -17.41 5.27 27.94
N THR A 531 -18.10 5.55 26.83
CA THR A 531 -18.85 6.81 26.67
C THR A 531 -20.03 6.88 27.64
N ALA A 532 -20.80 5.79 27.80
CA ALA A 532 -21.90 5.73 28.76
C ALA A 532 -21.44 5.96 30.21
N LEU A 533 -20.34 5.32 30.61
CA LEU A 533 -19.69 5.51 31.91
C LEU A 533 -19.24 6.96 32.11
N THR A 534 -18.64 7.56 31.09
CA THR A 534 -18.20 8.96 31.14
C THR A 534 -19.37 9.91 31.42
N TRP A 535 -20.48 9.74 30.69
CA TRP A 535 -21.68 10.56 30.92
C TRP A 535 -22.34 10.29 32.26
N LEU A 536 -22.35 9.04 32.73
CA LEU A 536 -22.86 8.68 34.05
C LEU A 536 -22.13 9.45 35.16
N LEU A 537 -20.79 9.50 35.11
CA LEU A 537 -19.97 10.23 36.08
C LEU A 537 -20.19 11.74 36.00
N LYS A 538 -20.35 12.29 34.78
CA LYS A 538 -20.64 13.71 34.57
C LYS A 538 -22.00 14.10 35.13
N TYR A 539 -23.06 13.35 34.80
CA TYR A 539 -24.41 13.66 35.25
C TYR A 539 -24.57 13.52 36.76
N LEU A 540 -23.94 12.52 37.38
CA LEU A 540 -23.94 12.41 38.85
C LEU A 540 -23.11 13.51 39.52
N HIS A 541 -21.99 13.93 38.92
CA HIS A 541 -21.22 15.07 39.41
C HIS A 541 -22.04 16.36 39.40
N ASP A 542 -22.79 16.59 38.31
CA ASP A 542 -23.66 17.77 38.17
C ASP A 542 -24.89 17.73 39.10
N ASN A 543 -25.22 16.55 39.66
CA ASN A 543 -26.39 16.33 40.53
C ASN A 543 -25.96 15.74 41.89
N PRO A 544 -25.36 16.55 42.78
CA PRO A 544 -24.77 16.06 44.03
C PRO A 544 -25.78 15.39 44.99
N ILE A 545 -27.02 15.88 45.04
CA ILE A 545 -28.10 15.28 45.84
C ILE A 545 -28.41 13.86 45.36
N LEU A 546 -28.44 13.67 44.04
CA LEU A 546 -28.68 12.36 43.44
C LEU A 546 -27.50 11.41 43.68
N LEU A 547 -26.27 11.91 43.59
CA LEU A 547 -25.06 11.15 43.92
C LEU A 547 -25.04 10.69 45.38
N GLU A 548 -25.50 11.52 46.31
CA GLU A 548 -25.65 11.14 47.72
C GLU A 548 -26.71 10.04 47.90
N ALA A 549 -27.86 10.17 47.24
CA ALA A 549 -28.92 9.15 47.29
C ALA A 549 -28.45 7.80 46.72
N VAL A 550 -27.76 7.80 45.58
CA VAL A 550 -27.13 6.60 44.99
C VAL A 550 -26.07 6.01 45.91
N THR A 551 -25.24 6.86 46.54
CA THR A 551 -24.25 6.40 47.52
C THR A 551 -24.93 5.64 48.67
N LYS A 552 -26.02 6.20 49.23
CA LYS A 552 -26.74 5.59 50.34
C LYS A 552 -27.37 4.24 49.97
N GLU A 553 -27.94 4.13 48.76
CA GLU A 553 -28.42 2.85 48.21
C GLU A 553 -27.29 1.80 48.18
N HIS A 554 -26.11 2.18 47.71
CA HIS A 554 -24.96 1.29 47.62
C HIS A 554 -24.30 0.96 48.97
N GLU A 555 -24.30 1.87 49.94
CA GLU A 555 -23.82 1.61 51.31
C GLU A 555 -24.64 0.53 52.01
N GLY A 556 -25.97 0.53 51.83
CA GLY A 556 -26.84 -0.54 52.35
C GLY A 556 -26.46 -1.92 51.80
N ILE A 557 -26.16 -2.00 50.50
CA ILE A 557 -25.71 -3.24 49.86
C ILE A 557 -24.34 -3.65 50.37
N LYS A 558 -23.39 -2.70 50.50
CA LYS A 558 -22.05 -2.95 51.03
C LYS A 558 -22.09 -3.56 52.43
N ILE A 559 -22.94 -3.03 53.32
CA ILE A 559 -23.13 -3.54 54.68
C ILE A 559 -23.63 -4.99 54.64
N LYS A 560 -24.68 -5.26 53.86
CA LYS A 560 -25.23 -6.60 53.67
C LYS A 560 -24.19 -7.59 53.15
N THR A 561 -23.41 -7.21 52.14
CA THR A 561 -22.36 -8.07 51.57
C THR A 561 -21.20 -8.32 52.53
N ALA A 562 -20.84 -7.31 53.34
CA ALA A 562 -19.80 -7.43 54.36
C ALA A 562 -20.22 -8.37 55.50
N GLN A 563 -21.46 -8.26 55.98
CA GLN A 563 -22.03 -9.18 56.97
C GLN A 563 -22.04 -10.64 56.49
N GLN A 564 -22.16 -10.85 55.18
CA GLN A 564 -22.17 -12.17 54.54
C GLN A 564 -20.78 -12.61 54.05
N ASN A 565 -19.72 -11.82 54.31
CA ASN A 565 -18.35 -12.05 53.86
C ASN A 565 -18.23 -12.45 52.38
N ARG A 566 -18.97 -11.75 51.49
CA ARG A 566 -18.99 -12.03 50.06
C ARG A 566 -18.94 -10.75 49.22
N GLY A 567 -18.61 -10.91 47.93
CA GLY A 567 -18.72 -9.83 46.95
C GLY A 567 -20.16 -9.56 46.51
N LEU A 568 -20.31 -8.53 45.68
CA LEU A 568 -21.58 -8.16 45.05
C LEU A 568 -22.10 -9.31 44.16
N SER A 569 -23.36 -9.70 44.34
CA SER A 569 -24.00 -10.74 43.52
C SER A 569 -24.97 -10.15 42.49
N TRP A 570 -25.41 -10.98 41.53
CA TRP A 570 -26.49 -10.63 40.60
C TRP A 570 -27.80 -10.25 41.30
N ASP A 571 -28.10 -10.84 42.45
CA ASP A 571 -29.31 -10.51 43.21
C ASP A 571 -29.20 -9.14 43.88
N ASP A 572 -28.00 -8.75 44.29
CA ASP A 572 -27.77 -7.42 44.87
C ASP A 572 -27.87 -6.32 43.80
N THR A 573 -27.44 -6.57 42.55
CA THR A 573 -27.59 -5.57 41.47
C THR A 573 -29.06 -5.32 41.13
N ARG A 574 -29.94 -6.31 41.33
CA ARG A 574 -31.41 -6.15 41.22
C ARG A 574 -32.01 -5.34 42.37
N GLN A 575 -31.26 -5.11 43.45
CA GLN A 575 -31.66 -4.28 44.60
C GLN A 575 -31.15 -2.83 44.49
N MET A 576 -30.83 -2.35 43.28
CA MET A 576 -30.40 -0.97 43.00
C MET A 576 -31.41 -0.20 42.12
N PRO A 577 -32.67 -0.01 42.55
CA PRO A 577 -33.72 0.61 41.74
C PRO A 577 -33.46 2.08 41.41
N LEU A 578 -32.86 2.87 42.32
CA LEU A 578 -32.50 4.26 42.02
C LEU A 578 -31.37 4.28 40.98
N THR A 579 -30.31 3.51 41.21
CA THR A 579 -29.17 3.46 40.29
C THR A 579 -29.56 2.98 38.90
N THR A 580 -30.47 2.01 38.80
CA THR A 580 -31.02 1.55 37.52
C THR A 580 -31.70 2.69 36.75
N ARG A 581 -32.50 3.51 37.44
CA ARG A 581 -33.15 4.69 36.84
C ARG A 581 -32.14 5.76 36.44
N VAL A 582 -31.07 5.97 37.22
CA VAL A 582 -29.97 6.87 36.86
C VAL A 582 -29.25 6.40 35.60
N ILE A 583 -29.02 5.10 35.45
CA ILE A 583 -28.41 4.52 34.24
C ILE A 583 -29.34 4.72 33.04
N GLN A 584 -30.64 4.50 33.21
CA GLN A 584 -31.60 4.72 32.13
C GLN A 584 -31.65 6.18 31.67
N GLU A 585 -31.68 7.12 32.61
CA GLU A 585 -31.67 8.55 32.29
C GLU A 585 -30.33 9.00 31.70
N THR A 586 -29.23 8.38 32.09
CA THR A 586 -27.91 8.56 31.46
C THR A 586 -27.94 8.16 29.99
N LEU A 587 -28.45 6.95 29.70
CA LEU A 587 -28.52 6.43 28.34
C LEU A 587 -29.47 7.26 27.45
N ARG A 588 -30.58 7.76 28.01
CA ARG A 588 -31.49 8.69 27.32
C ARG A 588 -30.79 10.01 27.00
N SER A 589 -30.27 10.68 28.03
CA SER A 589 -29.72 12.04 27.94
C SER A 589 -28.46 12.10 27.09
N ALA A 590 -27.55 11.14 27.26
CA ALA A 590 -26.37 11.06 26.42
C ALA A 590 -26.73 10.69 24.98
N SER A 591 -27.72 9.79 24.80
CA SER A 591 -28.10 9.22 23.50
C SER A 591 -26.86 8.70 22.75
N ILE A 592 -26.13 7.78 23.40
CA ILE A 592 -24.88 7.20 22.90
C ILE A 592 -25.06 6.73 21.45
N LEU A 593 -26.10 5.92 21.23
CA LEU A 593 -26.59 5.61 19.90
C LEU A 593 -27.58 6.69 19.45
N SER A 594 -27.11 7.65 18.66
CA SER A 594 -27.93 8.78 18.21
C SER A 594 -28.84 8.45 17.02
N PHE A 595 -28.44 7.51 16.16
CA PHE A 595 -29.21 7.02 15.02
C PHE A 595 -28.70 5.64 14.58
N THR A 596 -29.44 4.98 13.68
CA THR A 596 -28.99 3.77 12.97
C THR A 596 -29.21 3.91 11.48
N PHE A 597 -28.50 3.12 10.68
CA PHE A 597 -28.70 3.08 9.24
C PHE A 597 -29.60 1.91 8.85
N ARG A 598 -30.55 2.16 7.96
CA ARG A 598 -31.35 1.15 7.25
C ARG A 598 -31.34 1.46 5.75
N GLU A 599 -31.57 0.45 4.94
CA GLU A 599 -31.84 0.61 3.50
C GLU A 599 -33.21 0.01 3.21
N ALA A 600 -34.04 0.73 2.46
CA ALA A 600 -35.29 0.21 1.93
C ALA A 600 -34.95 -0.84 0.85
N VAL A 601 -35.20 -2.12 1.12
CA VAL A 601 -34.90 -3.20 0.16
C VAL A 601 -35.97 -3.35 -0.93
N GLU A 602 -37.09 -2.67 -0.75
CA GLU A 602 -38.22 -2.53 -1.66
C GLU A 602 -38.88 -1.16 -1.44
N ASP A 603 -39.75 -0.76 -2.36
CA ASP A 603 -40.54 0.46 -2.21
C ASP A 603 -41.52 0.27 -1.04
N VAL A 604 -41.51 1.20 -0.07
CA VAL A 604 -42.29 1.07 1.17
C VAL A 604 -42.96 2.38 1.56
N VAL A 605 -44.17 2.30 2.10
CA VAL A 605 -44.89 3.46 2.66
C VAL A 605 -44.87 3.37 4.18
N VAL A 606 -44.30 4.37 4.85
CA VAL A 606 -44.21 4.45 6.31
C VAL A 606 -44.94 5.69 6.79
N GLN A 607 -46.01 5.51 7.59
CA GLN A 607 -46.87 6.60 8.08
C GLN A 607 -47.36 7.56 6.96
N GLY A 608 -47.67 7.01 5.78
CA GLY A 608 -48.11 7.79 4.62
C GLY A 608 -46.98 8.39 3.77
N TYR A 609 -45.71 8.27 4.19
CA TYR A 609 -44.55 8.70 3.42
C TYR A 609 -43.99 7.57 2.57
N TYR A 610 -43.88 7.79 1.26
CA TYR A 610 -43.27 6.85 0.33
C TYR A 610 -41.75 6.92 0.40
N ILE A 611 -41.11 5.75 0.56
CA ILE A 611 -39.66 5.57 0.61
C ILE A 611 -39.29 4.58 -0.50
N PRO A 612 -38.57 5.03 -1.55
CA PRO A 612 -38.18 4.15 -2.64
C PRO A 612 -37.13 3.11 -2.24
N LYS A 613 -37.12 1.98 -2.94
CA LYS A 613 -36.06 0.96 -2.88
C LYS A 613 -34.68 1.59 -3.08
N GLY A 614 -33.71 1.13 -2.28
CA GLY A 614 -32.32 1.59 -2.25
C GLY A 614 -32.09 2.84 -1.41
N TRP A 615 -33.13 3.52 -0.92
CA TRP A 615 -32.96 4.70 -0.07
C TRP A 615 -32.47 4.33 1.32
N LYS A 616 -31.55 5.16 1.85
CA LYS A 616 -31.07 5.05 3.22
C LYS A 616 -32.05 5.75 4.16
N VAL A 617 -32.50 5.03 5.19
CA VAL A 617 -33.41 5.52 6.22
C VAL A 617 -32.68 5.58 7.54
N LEU A 618 -32.75 6.72 8.24
CA LEU A 618 -32.06 6.93 9.51
C LEU A 618 -33.07 7.21 10.63
N PRO A 619 -33.46 6.21 11.43
CA PRO A 619 -34.20 6.46 12.66
C PRO A 619 -33.35 7.31 13.62
N LEU A 620 -33.82 8.52 13.93
CA LEU A 620 -33.11 9.51 14.75
C LEU A 620 -33.44 9.34 16.25
N PHE A 621 -32.82 8.34 16.89
CA PHE A 621 -33.07 8.01 18.30
C PHE A 621 -32.82 9.18 19.25
N ARG A 622 -31.77 9.99 19.01
CA ARG A 622 -31.52 11.18 19.83
C ARG A 622 -32.71 12.14 19.81
N SER A 623 -33.31 12.39 18.65
CA SER A 623 -34.47 13.28 18.51
C SER A 623 -35.67 12.75 19.28
N ILE A 624 -35.87 11.43 19.29
CA ILE A 624 -36.93 10.77 20.07
C ILE A 624 -36.66 10.92 21.57
N HIS A 625 -35.43 10.59 22.03
CA HIS A 625 -35.03 10.69 23.44
C HIS A 625 -35.07 12.12 23.99
N HIS A 626 -34.94 13.13 23.12
CA HIS A 626 -34.95 14.55 23.48
C HIS A 626 -36.25 15.26 23.08
N SER A 627 -37.27 14.53 22.61
CA SER A 627 -38.56 15.14 22.31
C SER A 627 -39.32 15.44 23.59
N ALA A 628 -39.81 16.68 23.71
CA ALA A 628 -40.68 17.09 24.82
C ALA A 628 -42.04 16.36 24.81
N ASP A 629 -42.46 15.82 23.66
CA ASP A 629 -43.70 15.05 23.51
C ASP A 629 -43.64 13.71 24.26
N PHE A 630 -42.43 13.17 24.43
CA PHE A 630 -42.20 11.88 25.10
C PHE A 630 -41.50 12.03 26.45
N PHE A 631 -40.66 13.06 26.61
CA PHE A 631 -39.89 13.33 27.82
C PHE A 631 -40.00 14.82 28.18
N PRO A 632 -40.96 15.23 29.04
CA PRO A 632 -41.16 16.64 29.41
C PRO A 632 -39.91 17.28 30.00
N GLN A 633 -39.50 18.48 29.58
CA GLN A 633 -38.20 19.08 29.96
C GLN A 633 -37.01 18.15 29.62
N PRO A 634 -36.82 17.77 28.35
CA PRO A 634 -35.90 16.70 27.95
C PRO A 634 -34.42 16.96 28.27
N HIS A 635 -34.05 18.22 28.49
CA HIS A 635 -32.69 18.65 28.86
C HIS A 635 -32.38 18.53 30.36
N LYS A 636 -33.41 18.42 31.21
CA LYS A 636 -33.23 18.20 32.65
C LYS A 636 -32.96 16.71 32.88
N PHE A 637 -31.83 16.41 33.52
CA PHE A 637 -31.48 15.06 33.96
C PHE A 637 -32.37 14.66 35.14
N ASP A 638 -33.33 13.77 34.90
CA ASP A 638 -34.35 13.41 35.87
C ASP A 638 -34.65 11.88 35.87
N PRO A 639 -34.03 11.11 36.78
CA PRO A 639 -34.25 9.68 36.89
C PRO A 639 -35.69 9.28 37.27
N SER A 640 -36.51 10.20 37.82
CA SER A 640 -37.90 9.88 38.20
C SER A 640 -38.76 9.47 37.00
N ARG A 641 -38.36 9.86 35.78
CA ARG A 641 -39.00 9.46 34.51
C ARG A 641 -39.12 7.95 34.31
N PHE A 642 -38.25 7.19 34.97
CA PHE A 642 -38.20 5.74 34.85
C PHE A 642 -38.77 5.01 36.09
N GLU A 643 -39.54 5.70 36.93
CA GLU A 643 -40.39 5.03 37.95
C GLU A 643 -41.47 4.17 37.29
N VAL A 644 -41.94 4.61 36.13
CA VAL A 644 -42.87 3.89 35.27
C VAL A 644 -42.15 3.61 33.94
N PRO A 645 -42.39 2.44 33.30
CA PRO A 645 -41.83 2.18 31.98
C PRO A 645 -42.19 3.29 30.97
N PRO A 646 -41.23 3.74 30.14
CA PRO A 646 -41.50 4.75 29.12
C PRO A 646 -42.48 4.21 28.07
N ARG A 647 -43.13 5.14 27.35
CA ARG A 647 -44.02 4.79 26.24
C ARG A 647 -43.31 3.83 25.26
N PRO A 648 -43.99 2.78 24.75
CA PRO A 648 -43.38 1.86 23.80
C PRO A 648 -42.77 2.61 22.61
N ASN A 649 -41.58 2.18 22.18
CA ASN A 649 -40.83 2.75 21.06
C ASN A 649 -40.36 4.21 21.24
N THR A 650 -40.37 4.77 22.46
CA THR A 650 -39.81 6.11 22.73
C THR A 650 -38.47 6.08 23.48
N TYR A 651 -38.04 4.91 23.97
CA TYR A 651 -36.76 4.71 24.65
C TYR A 651 -36.01 3.52 24.04
N MET A 652 -34.97 3.80 23.24
CA MET A 652 -34.24 2.82 22.42
C MET A 652 -32.72 3.04 22.50
N PRO A 653 -32.12 3.10 23.71
CA PRO A 653 -30.67 3.33 23.87
C PRO A 653 -29.79 2.21 23.30
N PHE A 654 -30.38 1.03 23.12
CA PHE A 654 -29.74 -0.16 22.58
C PHE A 654 -30.37 -0.59 21.24
N GLY A 655 -31.12 0.29 20.56
CA GLY A 655 -31.98 -0.08 19.44
C GLY A 655 -33.24 -0.82 19.88
N ASN A 656 -33.94 -1.45 18.92
CA ASN A 656 -35.20 -2.16 19.17
C ASN A 656 -35.44 -3.26 18.12
N GLY A 657 -36.33 -4.21 18.43
CA GLY A 657 -36.69 -5.33 17.55
C GLY A 657 -35.56 -6.33 17.34
N ILE A 658 -35.55 -7.02 16.18
CA ILE A 658 -34.55 -8.05 15.82
C ILE A 658 -33.11 -7.53 15.73
N HIS A 659 -32.92 -6.21 15.76
CA HIS A 659 -31.62 -5.55 15.73
C HIS A 659 -31.30 -4.83 17.04
N SER A 660 -31.94 -5.22 18.16
CA SER A 660 -31.55 -4.77 19.49
C SER A 660 -30.12 -5.23 19.82
N CYS A 661 -29.36 -4.39 20.52
CA CYS A 661 -28.00 -4.69 20.92
C CYS A 661 -27.95 -5.97 21.79
N PRO A 662 -27.16 -6.99 21.40
CA PRO A 662 -27.03 -8.22 22.21
C PRO A 662 -26.30 -7.97 23.54
N GLY A 663 -25.52 -6.90 23.64
CA GLY A 663 -24.79 -6.53 24.86
C GLY A 663 -25.56 -5.67 25.85
N ASN A 664 -26.88 -5.48 25.70
CA ASN A 664 -27.64 -4.52 26.50
C ASN A 664 -27.60 -4.81 28.02
N GLU A 665 -27.74 -6.08 28.42
CA GLU A 665 -27.74 -6.49 29.83
C GLU A 665 -26.34 -6.43 30.42
N LEU A 666 -25.32 -6.83 29.66
CA LEU A 666 -23.92 -6.73 30.08
C LEU A 666 -23.51 -5.26 30.29
N ALA A 667 -23.85 -4.36 29.36
CA ALA A 667 -23.54 -2.94 29.49
C ALA A 667 -24.20 -2.31 30.72
N LYS A 668 -25.47 -2.63 30.99
CA LYS A 668 -26.16 -2.17 32.22
C LYS A 668 -25.48 -2.71 33.48
N LEU A 669 -25.09 -3.99 33.47
CA LEU A 669 -24.39 -4.61 34.60
C LEU A 669 -23.04 -3.94 34.86
N GLU A 670 -22.24 -3.67 33.82
CA GLU A 670 -20.96 -2.96 33.95
C GLU A 670 -21.13 -1.57 34.56
N LEU A 671 -22.13 -0.80 34.08
CA LEU A 671 -22.49 0.51 34.63
C LEU A 671 -22.86 0.42 36.12
N LEU A 672 -23.67 -0.56 36.51
CA LEU A 672 -24.07 -0.80 37.90
C LEU A 672 -22.88 -1.15 38.79
N VAL A 673 -22.09 -2.15 38.40
CA VAL A 673 -20.96 -2.66 39.20
C VAL A 673 -19.90 -1.58 39.39
N LEU A 674 -19.55 -0.86 38.33
CA LEU A 674 -18.59 0.23 38.41
C LEU A 674 -19.10 1.33 39.34
N LEU A 675 -20.36 1.74 39.19
CA LEU A 675 -20.92 2.80 40.01
C LEU A 675 -21.03 2.40 41.48
N HIS A 676 -21.40 1.15 41.78
CA HIS A 676 -21.38 0.60 43.14
C HIS A 676 -20.01 0.76 43.78
N HIS A 677 -18.96 0.19 43.18
CA HIS A 677 -17.62 0.24 43.75
C HIS A 677 -17.03 1.66 43.81
N LEU A 678 -17.29 2.47 42.79
CA LEU A 678 -16.78 3.83 42.73
C LEU A 678 -17.39 4.70 43.83
N THR A 679 -18.72 4.67 43.98
CA THR A 679 -19.41 5.47 45.00
C THR A 679 -19.04 5.08 46.41
N ILE A 680 -18.93 3.79 46.76
CA ILE A 680 -18.64 3.39 48.14
C ILE A 680 -17.17 3.54 48.55
N SER A 681 -16.26 3.74 47.58
CA SER A 681 -14.82 3.73 47.82
C SER A 681 -14.15 5.06 47.50
N TYR A 682 -14.77 5.87 46.64
CA TYR A 682 -14.16 7.09 46.12
C TYR A 682 -15.17 8.24 46.04
N ARG A 683 -14.64 9.45 46.04
CA ARG A 683 -15.29 10.67 45.58
C ARG A 683 -14.59 11.13 44.31
N TRP A 684 -15.34 11.71 43.39
CA TRP A 684 -14.77 12.26 42.18
C TRP A 684 -15.25 13.68 41.91
N GLN A 685 -14.37 14.47 41.32
CA GLN A 685 -14.64 15.84 40.91
C GLN A 685 -14.18 16.00 39.47
N VAL A 686 -15.04 16.49 38.59
CA VAL A 686 -14.63 16.84 37.23
C VAL A 686 -13.74 18.08 37.30
N VAL A 687 -12.55 18.03 36.68
CA VAL A 687 -11.54 19.11 36.70
C VAL A 687 -11.23 19.57 35.28
N GLY A 688 -10.88 20.85 35.10
CA GLY A 688 -10.59 21.43 33.78
C GLY A 688 -11.75 22.22 33.16
N ASN A 689 -11.53 22.74 31.95
CA ASN A 689 -12.49 23.61 31.24
C ASN A 689 -13.60 22.76 30.59
N ASN A 690 -14.71 22.58 31.31
CA ASN A 690 -15.80 21.68 30.91
C ASN A 690 -16.88 22.36 30.03
N GLY A 691 -16.70 23.64 29.68
CA GLY A 691 -17.66 24.45 28.93
C GLY A 691 -17.55 24.35 27.41
N ASP A 692 -16.53 23.69 26.87
CA ASP A 692 -16.17 23.77 25.44
C ASP A 692 -17.09 22.96 24.49
N GLY A 693 -18.11 22.30 25.04
CA GLY A 693 -19.18 21.62 24.30
C GLY A 693 -18.93 20.12 24.04
N ILE A 694 -19.86 19.51 23.30
CA ILE A 694 -19.86 18.07 23.00
C ILE A 694 -19.33 17.85 21.59
N GLN A 695 -18.43 16.88 21.41
CA GLN A 695 -18.06 16.35 20.10
C GLN A 695 -19.05 15.25 19.71
N TYR A 696 -19.69 15.42 18.55
CA TYR A 696 -20.64 14.46 18.02
C TYR A 696 -20.00 13.67 16.87
N GLY A 697 -19.51 12.46 17.16
CA GLY A 697 -19.10 11.47 16.15
C GLY A 697 -17.93 10.57 16.58
N PRO A 698 -18.03 9.21 16.46
CA PRO A 698 -19.24 8.40 16.19
C PRO A 698 -20.21 8.35 17.38
N PHE A 699 -19.74 8.67 18.59
CA PHE A 699 -20.53 8.77 19.81
C PHE A 699 -20.39 10.19 20.40
N PRO A 700 -21.36 10.65 21.21
CA PRO A 700 -21.24 11.93 21.88
C PRO A 700 -20.22 11.84 23.02
N VAL A 701 -19.12 12.59 22.94
CA VAL A 701 -18.11 12.67 24.01
C VAL A 701 -17.80 14.14 24.34
N PRO A 702 -17.41 14.48 25.57
CA PRO A 702 -16.90 15.82 25.86
C PRO A 702 -15.66 16.12 24.99
N LYS A 703 -15.57 17.32 24.38
CA LYS A 703 -14.52 17.65 23.39
C LYS A 703 -13.08 17.45 23.89
N HIS A 704 -12.83 17.62 25.18
CA HIS A 704 -11.51 17.46 25.80
C HIS A 704 -11.43 16.21 26.69
N GLY A 705 -12.35 15.27 26.51
CA GLY A 705 -12.60 14.19 27.46
C GLY A 705 -13.24 14.70 28.77
N LEU A 706 -13.36 13.80 29.75
CA LEU A 706 -13.84 14.15 31.09
C LEU A 706 -12.69 13.97 32.10
N PRO A 707 -11.82 14.97 32.27
CA PRO A 707 -10.79 14.90 33.28
C PRO A 707 -11.44 14.88 34.67
N VAL A 708 -11.08 13.88 35.48
CA VAL A 708 -11.66 13.67 36.81
C VAL A 708 -10.56 13.49 37.83
N LYS A 709 -10.65 14.23 38.94
CA LYS A 709 -9.85 14.00 40.14
C LYS A 709 -10.59 13.02 41.04
N ILE A 710 -9.97 11.87 41.30
CA ILE A 710 -10.52 10.83 42.17
C ILE A 710 -9.81 10.89 43.53
N THR A 711 -10.57 10.83 44.60
CA THR A 711 -10.07 10.80 45.99
C THR A 711 -10.70 9.63 46.71
N ARG A 712 -9.92 8.86 47.47
CA ARG A 712 -10.44 7.75 48.25
C ARG A 712 -11.33 8.29 49.38
N ARG A 713 -12.48 7.65 49.63
CA ARG A 713 -13.26 7.91 50.84
C ARG A 713 -12.49 7.35 52.04
N ASN A 714 -12.27 8.17 53.07
CA ASN A 714 -11.75 7.68 54.35
C ASN A 714 -12.84 6.79 54.96
N ASN A 715 -12.59 5.48 55.06
CA ASN A 715 -13.55 4.54 55.64
C ASN A 715 -13.72 4.85 57.13
N ILE A 716 -14.97 5.04 57.58
CA ILE A 716 -15.34 5.12 59.02
C ILE A 716 -15.55 3.71 59.62
N PHE A 717 -15.39 2.64 58.83
CA PHE A 717 -15.48 1.27 59.30
C PHE A 717 -14.22 0.51 58.89
N THR A 718 -13.26 0.46 59.82
CA THR A 718 -12.24 -0.61 59.94
C THR A 718 -12.72 -1.63 60.94
#